data_AF-A0A0U1LXP7-F1
#
_entry.id   AF-A0A0U1LXP7-F1
#
_cell.length_a   1.000
_cell.length_b   1.000
_cell.length_c   1.000
_cell.angle_alpha   90.00
_cell.angle_beta   90.00
_cell.angle_gamma   90.00
#
_symmetry.space_group_name_H-M   'P 1'
#
loop_
_entity.id
_entity.type
_entity.pdbx_description
1 polymer ?
#
loop_
_entity_poly.entity_id
_entity_poly.type
_entity_poly.pdbx_seq_one_letter_code
_entity_poly.pdbx_strand_id
1 'polypeptide(L)'
;MLAAAVRRSSLGLQAVSRRNTYIEISNLVHRRQLTGEQLRLSICQRSSPFHSTAFSREQHQDNERVTSVLEQYKSSVEFPSATHSFEHLLRSANAGDAVVLHGYLGPRADLSKKLSFVRLTDPTMRQNIQIISSAKDGAHNKLKSLSANSPVAIRGTVQAKKGSTGERENPDVEKIDSLEIKLADIWPLNDFSKDIIMTPETVFSAEQRYLQLRSDRSLREALRFRSEARRVSREELEKCSPPFVEIETPLLFKSTPEGAREFLVPTRRKGLAYALPQSPQQYKQILMASGIPRYYQFARCFRDEDLRADRQPEFTQLDLEMSFATGEDVMKTLENVIRKLWFTLLGETLTHQPFQRLSYQEAMGRFGSDKPDTRFGMEIVRVDYMLPQDLIQKITPITNPIVEAFKLSSEENDPAQTLDFITRFLDSPAGTEFNQNPDGGPGIFVYDAKRPLCGLMPFGFEAAERVEELLEPDHGDLIVLQARKNAPFAGGSTPLGDLRKALHWEAVKSGIKEAPGGFDFLWVVDFPLFSPTNENEPGQGGAAGLASTHHPFTAPKSAADVDLLLTDPAAAVADHYDLVVNGVELGGGSRRIHDARVQEIVFKDILQMPDSRVSEFSHLLEALKAGCPPHAGIALGFDRLIAVMLGKESVRDVIAFPKTGKGEDAMVSSPGKMSEEALATYHLHLRD
;
A
#
# COMPACT_ATOMS: atom_id res chain seq x y z
N MET A 1 -58.25 8.68 -38.81
CA MET A 1 -59.56 8.65 -38.12
C MET A 1 -59.33 9.26 -36.74
N LEU A 2 -59.98 10.36 -36.33
CA LEU A 2 -61.39 10.48 -35.90
C LEU A 2 -61.68 9.55 -34.69
N ALA A 3 -62.16 10.03 -33.51
CA ALA A 3 -62.44 11.41 -33.10
C ALA A 3 -62.50 11.62 -31.55
N ALA A 4 -62.69 12.90 -31.17
CA ALA A 4 -63.05 13.56 -29.90
C ALA A 4 -64.07 12.84 -28.94
N ALA A 5 -64.36 13.23 -27.69
CA ALA A 5 -63.98 14.33 -26.74
C ALA A 5 -64.36 13.89 -25.27
N VAL A 6 -64.55 14.67 -24.17
CA VAL A 6 -64.63 16.13 -23.85
C VAL A 6 -64.43 16.43 -22.32
N ARG A 7 -64.10 17.69 -21.95
CA ARG A 7 -64.26 18.46 -20.65
C ARG A 7 -64.47 17.72 -19.31
N ARG A 8 -63.77 18.08 -18.21
CA ARG A 8 -63.86 19.34 -17.41
C ARG A 8 -62.52 19.62 -16.67
N SER A 9 -61.91 20.81 -16.74
CA SER A 9 -61.95 21.94 -15.75
C SER A 9 -61.83 21.53 -14.27
N SER A 10 -60.99 22.13 -13.41
CA SER A 10 -60.37 23.48 -13.46
C SER A 10 -59.11 23.67 -12.58
N LEU A 11 -58.24 24.62 -12.99
CA LEU A 11 -57.35 25.50 -12.20
C LEU A 11 -56.48 24.92 -11.06
N GLY A 12 -55.15 25.02 -11.24
CA GLY A 12 -54.14 24.77 -10.20
C GLY A 12 -52.75 25.23 -10.65
N LEU A 13 -52.51 26.54 -10.66
CA LEU A 13 -51.22 27.14 -11.06
C LEU A 13 -50.26 27.25 -9.86
N GLN A 14 -49.13 26.55 -9.93
CA GLN A 14 -47.88 26.97 -9.25
C GLN A 14 -46.66 26.56 -10.09
N ALA A 15 -45.58 27.33 -9.98
CA ALA A 15 -44.56 27.43 -11.02
C ALA A 15 -43.26 26.66 -10.73
N VAL A 16 -42.52 26.36 -11.79
CA VAL A 16 -41.20 25.71 -11.77
C VAL A 16 -40.17 26.60 -11.06
N SER A 17 -39.54 26.08 -10.00
CA SER A 17 -38.35 26.70 -9.41
C SER A 17 -37.11 26.48 -10.29
N ARG A 18 -36.32 27.53 -10.50
CA ARG A 18 -35.03 27.47 -11.21
C ARG A 18 -33.96 28.29 -10.46
N ARG A 19 -32.99 27.57 -9.89
CA ARG A 19 -31.57 27.94 -9.73
C ARG A 19 -31.27 29.41 -9.42
N ASN A 20 -31.09 29.75 -8.15
CA ASN A 20 -30.39 30.98 -7.77
C ASN A 20 -28.89 30.84 -8.06
N THR A 21 -28.29 31.88 -8.63
CA THR A 21 -26.84 32.02 -8.83
C THR A 21 -26.29 33.16 -7.97
N TYR A 22 -24.99 33.12 -7.69
CA TYR A 22 -24.25 33.87 -6.64
C TYR A 22 -24.24 35.42 -6.71
N ILE A 23 -25.10 36.04 -7.50
CA ILE A 23 -25.02 37.47 -7.88
C ILE A 23 -25.90 38.38 -6.99
N GLU A 24 -27.00 37.88 -6.42
CA GLU A 24 -27.98 38.73 -5.72
C GLU A 24 -27.47 39.32 -4.39
N ILE A 25 -26.51 38.65 -3.72
CA ILE A 25 -25.94 39.12 -2.44
C ILE A 25 -25.13 40.43 -2.63
N SER A 26 -24.53 40.65 -3.81
CA SER A 26 -23.64 41.80 -4.04
C SER A 26 -24.36 43.14 -4.24
N ASN A 27 -25.67 43.14 -4.49
CA ASN A 27 -26.41 44.35 -4.91
C ASN A 27 -27.13 45.08 -3.77
N LEU A 28 -27.18 44.51 -2.55
CA LEU A 28 -27.99 45.03 -1.44
C LEU A 28 -27.35 46.23 -0.70
N VAL A 29 -26.14 46.67 -1.11
CA VAL A 29 -25.32 47.65 -0.38
C VAL A 29 -25.30 49.06 -1.02
N HIS A 30 -25.88 49.28 -2.21
CA HIS A 30 -25.73 50.55 -2.92
C HIS A 30 -27.03 51.24 -3.42
N ARG A 31 -27.28 52.40 -2.79
CA ARG A 31 -28.04 53.60 -3.23
C ARG A 31 -29.57 53.71 -3.02
N ARG A 32 -29.88 54.57 -2.03
CA ARG A 32 -30.80 55.74 -2.08
C ARG A 32 -32.33 55.56 -2.18
N GLN A 33 -32.98 55.94 -1.06
CA GLN A 33 -33.99 57.02 -0.95
C GLN A 33 -34.90 57.32 -2.16
N LEU A 34 -36.21 57.21 -1.95
CA LEU A 34 -37.17 58.32 -2.14
C LEU A 34 -38.52 58.03 -1.43
N THR A 35 -39.23 59.10 -1.05
CA THR A 35 -40.68 59.22 -0.70
C THR A 35 -41.44 57.98 -0.20
N GLY A 36 -41.81 57.98 1.10
CA GLY A 36 -42.65 56.95 1.70
C GLY A 36 -44.15 57.19 1.71
N GLU A 37 -44.83 56.50 2.62
CA GLU A 37 -46.18 56.82 3.09
C GLU A 37 -46.37 56.32 4.54
N GLN A 38 -47.49 56.67 5.18
CA GLN A 38 -47.71 56.43 6.62
C GLN A 38 -48.43 55.10 6.89
N LEU A 39 -47.91 54.32 7.85
CA LEU A 39 -48.73 53.37 8.63
C LEU A 39 -48.27 53.37 10.09
N ARG A 40 -49.17 53.77 11.00
CA ARG A 40 -48.92 53.76 12.45
C ARG A 40 -49.25 52.39 13.03
N LEU A 41 -48.26 51.72 13.61
CA LEU A 41 -48.49 50.72 14.68
C LEU A 41 -47.52 50.97 15.83
N SER A 42 -48.07 51.16 17.02
CA SER A 42 -47.33 51.53 18.23
C SER A 42 -47.04 50.31 19.08
N ILE A 43 -45.77 49.91 19.16
CA ILE A 43 -45.29 48.97 20.18
C ILE A 43 -44.24 49.71 21.02
N CYS A 44 -44.52 49.83 22.33
CA CYS A 44 -43.64 50.51 23.26
C CYS A 44 -42.71 49.50 23.93
N GLN A 45 -41.45 49.43 23.48
CA GLN A 45 -40.40 48.69 24.18
C GLN A 45 -39.18 49.59 24.42
N ARG A 46 -38.71 49.63 25.67
CA ARG A 46 -37.52 50.38 26.08
C ARG A 46 -36.26 49.57 25.81
N SER A 47 -35.56 49.85 24.73
CA SER A 47 -34.19 49.34 24.50
C SER A 47 -33.16 50.32 25.08
N SER A 48 -32.29 49.83 25.97
CA SER A 48 -31.11 50.59 26.43
C SER A 48 -30.10 50.77 25.29
N PRO A 49 -29.46 51.94 25.12
CA PRO A 49 -28.48 52.17 24.06
C PRO A 49 -27.15 51.42 24.23
N PHE A 50 -26.95 50.71 25.35
CA PHE A 50 -25.65 50.12 25.71
C PHE A 50 -25.26 48.83 24.97
N HIS A 51 -26.16 48.19 24.21
CA HIS A 51 -25.85 46.95 23.48
C HIS A 51 -25.55 47.13 21.97
N SER A 52 -26.07 48.18 21.32
CA SER A 52 -25.77 48.41 19.89
C SER A 52 -24.31 48.81 19.66
N THR A 53 -23.71 49.54 20.59
CA THR A 53 -22.31 49.98 20.51
C THR A 53 -21.29 48.87 20.71
N ALA A 54 -21.66 47.77 21.38
CA ALA A 54 -20.81 46.58 21.49
C ALA A 54 -20.79 45.82 20.15
N PHE A 55 -21.98 45.47 19.64
CA PHE A 55 -22.13 44.66 18.43
C PHE A 55 -21.52 45.33 17.18
N SER A 56 -21.72 46.65 17.02
CA SER A 56 -21.09 47.42 15.94
C SER A 56 -19.56 47.52 16.07
N ARG A 57 -19.02 47.40 17.29
CA ARG A 57 -17.57 47.50 17.55
C ARG A 57 -16.86 46.17 17.30
N GLU A 58 -17.51 45.06 17.66
CA GLU A 58 -17.10 43.70 17.26
C GLU A 58 -17.10 43.56 15.73
N GLN A 59 -18.19 43.95 15.06
CA GLN A 59 -18.26 43.96 13.59
C GLN A 59 -17.19 44.85 12.93
N HIS A 60 -16.84 46.00 13.52
CA HIS A 60 -15.74 46.82 13.01
C HIS A 60 -14.37 46.13 13.18
N GLN A 61 -14.11 45.52 14.35
CA GLN A 61 -12.85 44.82 14.61
C GLN A 61 -12.66 43.59 13.72
N ASP A 62 -13.72 42.81 13.47
CA ASP A 62 -13.66 41.70 12.53
C ASP A 62 -13.43 42.17 11.08
N ASN A 63 -14.02 43.30 10.67
CA ASN A 63 -13.83 43.84 9.32
C ASN A 63 -12.41 44.41 9.12
N GLU A 64 -11.83 45.05 10.15
CA GLU A 64 -10.42 45.48 10.15
C GLU A 64 -9.46 44.28 10.14
N ARG A 65 -9.79 43.20 10.88
CA ARG A 65 -9.03 41.94 10.88
C ARG A 65 -9.09 41.24 9.52
N VAL A 66 -10.26 41.15 8.89
CA VAL A 66 -10.40 40.58 7.54
C VAL A 66 -9.65 41.43 6.52
N THR A 67 -9.76 42.76 6.59
CA THR A 67 -9.04 43.67 5.69
C THR A 67 -7.52 43.48 5.79
N SER A 68 -6.96 43.49 7.00
CA SER A 68 -5.51 43.33 7.21
C SER A 68 -4.97 41.97 6.76
N VAL A 69 -5.72 40.88 6.98
CA VAL A 69 -5.37 39.55 6.44
C VAL A 69 -5.40 39.52 4.91
N LEU A 70 -6.39 40.18 4.29
CA LEU A 70 -6.49 40.24 2.82
C LEU A 70 -5.38 41.09 2.18
N GLU A 71 -4.97 42.22 2.79
CA GLU A 71 -3.80 42.98 2.31
C GLU A 71 -2.50 42.17 2.44
N GLN A 72 -2.32 41.41 3.53
CA GLN A 72 -1.19 40.48 3.66
C GLN A 72 -1.23 39.41 2.55
N TYR A 73 -2.40 38.85 2.24
CA TYR A 73 -2.56 37.84 1.18
C TYR A 73 -2.27 38.39 -0.23
N LYS A 74 -2.63 39.65 -0.54
CA LYS A 74 -2.20 40.28 -1.81
C LYS A 74 -0.67 40.27 -1.95
N SER A 75 0.04 40.59 -0.86
CA SER A 75 1.51 40.64 -0.86
C SER A 75 2.19 39.28 -1.02
N SER A 76 1.47 38.16 -0.81
CA SER A 76 1.94 36.81 -1.11
C SER A 76 1.50 36.27 -2.47
N VAL A 77 0.59 36.95 -3.18
CA VAL A 77 0.30 36.72 -4.60
C VAL A 77 1.28 37.50 -5.49
N GLU A 78 1.64 38.73 -5.10
CA GLU A 78 2.55 39.61 -5.87
C GLU A 78 4.02 39.51 -5.42
N PHE A 79 4.69 38.41 -5.79
CA PHE A 79 6.11 38.16 -5.49
C PHE A 79 6.95 37.90 -6.76
N PRO A 80 8.27 38.20 -6.76
CA PRO A 80 9.10 38.04 -7.95
C PRO A 80 9.36 36.56 -8.27
N SER A 81 9.30 36.20 -9.55
CA SER A 81 9.65 34.87 -10.07
C SER A 81 11.08 34.47 -9.69
N ALA A 82 11.30 33.18 -9.40
CA ALA A 82 12.64 32.66 -9.15
C ALA A 82 13.50 32.77 -10.42
N THR A 83 14.74 33.25 -10.24
CA THR A 83 15.72 33.37 -11.34
C THR A 83 16.62 32.15 -11.47
N HIS A 84 16.75 31.36 -10.40
CA HIS A 84 17.68 30.26 -10.25
C HIS A 84 17.02 29.15 -9.44
N SER A 85 17.30 27.89 -9.77
CA SER A 85 17.12 26.77 -8.84
C SER A 85 18.37 26.62 -7.95
N PHE A 86 18.26 25.90 -6.84
CA PHE A 86 19.39 25.64 -5.94
C PHE A 86 20.48 24.79 -6.63
N GLU A 87 20.08 23.79 -7.42
CA GLU A 87 20.99 22.96 -8.23
C GLU A 87 21.71 23.75 -9.33
N HIS A 88 21.02 24.71 -9.98
CA HIS A 88 21.66 25.61 -10.95
C HIS A 88 22.65 26.54 -10.26
N LEU A 89 22.26 27.15 -9.13
CA LEU A 89 23.10 28.03 -8.33
C LEU A 89 24.38 27.32 -7.84
N LEU A 90 24.29 26.05 -7.45
CA LEU A 90 25.43 25.18 -7.13
C LEU A 90 26.43 25.00 -8.29
N ARG A 91 25.95 24.93 -9.54
CA ARG A 91 26.77 24.60 -10.72
C ARG A 91 27.33 25.81 -11.44
N SER A 92 26.68 26.98 -11.39
CA SER A 92 26.99 28.09 -12.31
C SER A 92 26.98 29.49 -11.72
N ALA A 93 26.61 29.70 -10.45
CA ALA A 93 26.54 31.05 -9.88
C ALA A 93 27.91 31.55 -9.41
N ASN A 94 28.18 32.83 -9.66
CA ASN A 94 29.40 33.53 -9.30
C ASN A 94 29.17 34.47 -8.12
N ALA A 95 30.23 34.76 -7.35
CA ALA A 95 30.15 35.77 -6.30
C ALA A 95 29.93 37.17 -6.92
N GLY A 96 28.80 37.78 -6.58
CA GLY A 96 28.30 39.03 -7.18
C GLY A 96 26.96 38.88 -7.91
N ASP A 97 26.53 37.66 -8.25
CA ASP A 97 25.30 37.44 -9.01
C ASP A 97 24.05 37.82 -8.19
N ALA A 98 23.13 38.54 -8.83
CA ALA A 98 21.85 38.94 -8.24
C ALA A 98 20.80 37.86 -8.47
N VAL A 99 20.30 37.25 -7.40
CA VAL A 99 19.41 36.08 -7.44
C VAL A 99 18.08 36.35 -6.73
N VAL A 100 17.01 35.81 -7.31
CA VAL A 100 15.73 35.54 -6.63
C VAL A 100 15.58 34.03 -6.46
N LEU A 101 15.34 33.61 -5.21
CA LEU A 101 15.13 32.23 -4.78
C LEU A 101 13.82 32.11 -4.01
N HIS A 102 13.15 30.96 -4.13
CA HIS A 102 11.96 30.59 -3.35
C HIS A 102 12.29 29.42 -2.44
N GLY A 103 11.67 29.33 -1.27
CA GLY A 103 11.90 28.24 -0.32
C GLY A 103 11.27 28.48 1.04
N TYR A 104 11.76 27.76 2.04
CA TYR A 104 11.26 27.81 3.42
C TYR A 104 12.38 28.24 4.37
N LEU A 105 12.08 29.14 5.30
CA LEU A 105 13.06 29.55 6.31
C LEU A 105 13.34 28.41 7.30
N GLY A 106 14.60 28.14 7.60
CA GLY A 106 15.00 27.33 8.74
C GLY A 106 15.02 28.13 10.06
N PRO A 107 15.56 27.55 11.14
CA PRO A 107 15.84 28.29 12.37
C PRO A 107 16.76 29.50 12.12
N ARG A 108 16.49 30.62 12.81
CA ARG A 108 17.27 31.87 12.70
C ARG A 108 18.26 31.99 13.85
N ALA A 109 19.52 32.27 13.54
CA ALA A 109 20.58 32.57 14.50
C ALA A 109 20.89 34.07 14.51
N ASP A 110 20.56 34.75 15.60
CA ASP A 110 20.76 36.20 15.79
C ASP A 110 22.10 36.49 16.49
N LEU A 111 23.22 36.50 15.73
CA LEU A 111 24.56 36.77 16.28
C LEU A 111 24.69 38.18 16.90
N SER A 112 23.90 39.15 16.43
CA SER A 112 23.73 40.43 17.12
C SER A 112 22.40 41.10 16.77
N LYS A 113 22.07 42.20 17.46
CA LYS A 113 20.95 43.07 17.06
C LYS A 113 21.03 43.57 15.60
N LYS A 114 22.22 43.53 14.97
CA LYS A 114 22.48 44.05 13.62
C LYS A 114 22.81 42.98 12.55
N LEU A 115 22.85 41.69 12.92
CA LEU A 115 23.27 40.61 12.02
C LEU A 115 22.57 39.30 12.40
N SER A 116 21.94 38.68 11.42
CA SER A 116 21.19 37.43 11.54
C SER A 116 21.55 36.49 10.41
N PHE A 117 21.63 35.20 10.73
CA PHE A 117 21.81 34.10 9.80
C PHE A 117 20.54 33.25 9.80
N VAL A 118 20.14 32.74 8.64
CA VAL A 118 19.06 31.76 8.50
C VAL A 118 19.39 30.86 7.31
N ARG A 119 19.07 29.56 7.39
CA ARG A 119 19.09 28.71 6.19
C ARG A 119 17.80 28.92 5.40
N LEU A 120 17.88 29.01 4.08
CA LEU A 120 16.73 28.84 3.20
C LEU A 120 16.80 27.42 2.64
N THR A 121 15.78 26.60 2.90
CA THR A 121 15.63 25.27 2.32
C THR A 121 14.83 25.37 1.03
N ASP A 122 15.23 24.64 -0.01
CA ASP A 122 14.62 24.66 -1.33
C ASP A 122 13.20 24.03 -1.35
N PRO A 123 12.39 24.28 -2.40
CA PRO A 123 11.04 23.72 -2.50
C PRO A 123 10.97 22.19 -2.52
N THR A 124 12.04 21.49 -2.91
CA THR A 124 12.12 20.02 -2.89
C THR A 124 12.54 19.47 -1.51
N MET A 125 12.91 20.31 -0.55
CA MET A 125 13.40 19.90 0.77
C MET A 125 14.57 18.91 0.68
N ARG A 126 15.49 19.14 -0.26
CA ARG A 126 16.74 18.39 -0.43
C ARG A 126 17.98 19.25 -0.17
N GLN A 127 17.93 20.55 -0.49
CA GLN A 127 19.08 21.45 -0.43
C GLN A 127 18.77 22.70 0.40
N ASN A 128 19.78 23.25 1.09
CA ASN A 128 19.69 24.53 1.77
C ASN A 128 20.92 25.42 1.53
N ILE A 129 20.71 26.74 1.57
CA ILE A 129 21.77 27.74 1.47
C ILE A 129 21.71 28.73 2.64
N GLN A 130 22.86 29.25 3.06
CA GLN A 130 22.95 30.27 4.11
C GLN A 130 22.53 31.65 3.58
N ILE A 131 21.63 32.31 4.30
CA ILE A 131 21.20 33.68 4.04
C ILE A 131 21.75 34.59 5.16
N ILE A 132 22.50 35.62 4.78
CA ILE A 132 22.96 36.67 5.69
C ILE A 132 22.02 37.88 5.58
N SER A 133 21.56 38.38 6.73
CA SER A 133 20.77 39.60 6.82
C SER A 133 21.38 40.58 7.83
N SER A 134 21.63 41.83 7.41
CA SER A 134 22.14 42.89 8.29
C SER A 134 21.13 44.03 8.46
N ALA A 135 21.11 44.67 9.63
CA ALA A 135 20.25 45.82 9.93
C ALA A 135 20.56 47.11 9.13
N LYS A 136 21.50 47.05 8.17
CA LYS A 136 21.65 48.08 7.11
C LYS A 136 20.65 47.90 5.98
N ASP A 137 20.14 46.69 5.80
CA ASP A 137 19.28 46.27 4.71
C ASP A 137 17.82 46.17 5.20
N GLY A 138 16.85 46.77 4.50
CA GLY A 138 15.46 46.86 4.96
C GLY A 138 14.77 45.52 5.24
N ALA A 139 15.25 44.46 4.58
CA ALA A 139 14.81 43.08 4.76
C ALA A 139 14.99 42.54 6.20
N HIS A 140 15.89 43.11 7.00
CA HIS A 140 16.27 42.56 8.30
C HIS A 140 15.13 42.53 9.32
N ASN A 141 14.30 43.58 9.34
CA ASN A 141 13.14 43.63 10.23
C ASN A 141 12.03 42.70 9.74
N LYS A 142 11.80 42.62 8.42
CA LYS A 142 10.88 41.64 7.81
C LYS A 142 11.26 40.21 8.20
N LEU A 143 12.54 39.84 8.06
CA LEU A 143 13.04 38.51 8.42
C LEU A 143 12.89 38.21 9.93
N LYS A 144 13.02 39.24 10.79
CA LYS A 144 12.89 39.06 12.25
C LYS A 144 11.46 38.80 12.72
N SER A 145 10.46 39.29 12.01
CA SER A 145 9.04 38.99 12.30
C SER A 145 8.58 37.59 11.91
N LEU A 146 9.28 36.90 11.01
CA LEU A 146 8.85 35.61 10.46
C LEU A 146 9.24 34.43 11.34
N SER A 147 8.36 33.43 11.36
CA SER A 147 8.56 32.13 11.99
C SER A 147 9.53 31.26 11.16
N ALA A 148 10.13 30.25 11.81
CA ALA A 148 10.76 29.16 11.07
C ALA A 148 9.68 28.37 10.32
N ASN A 149 10.07 27.71 9.23
CA ASN A 149 9.22 26.99 8.27
C ASN A 149 8.23 27.88 7.46
N SER A 150 8.22 29.20 7.65
CA SER A 150 7.43 30.10 6.80
C SER A 150 7.97 30.12 5.35
N PRO A 151 7.12 29.91 4.32
CA PRO A 151 7.53 30.01 2.92
C PRO A 151 7.80 31.46 2.51
N VAL A 152 8.88 31.68 1.77
CA VAL A 152 9.34 33.01 1.36
C VAL A 152 9.87 33.01 -0.06
N ALA A 153 9.72 34.14 -0.75
CA ALA A 153 10.60 34.52 -1.83
C ALA A 153 11.65 35.52 -1.30
N ILE A 154 12.90 35.37 -1.69
CA ILE A 154 13.98 36.31 -1.35
C ILE A 154 14.63 36.87 -2.61
N ARG A 155 15.18 38.07 -2.51
CA ARG A 155 16.13 38.64 -3.46
C ARG A 155 17.43 38.93 -2.72
N GLY A 156 18.56 38.60 -3.32
CA GLY A 156 19.87 38.83 -2.71
C GLY A 156 21.04 38.74 -3.71
N THR A 157 22.24 38.77 -3.17
CA THR A 157 23.49 38.68 -3.95
C THR A 157 24.31 37.50 -3.46
N VAL A 158 24.78 36.66 -4.39
CA VAL A 158 25.64 35.49 -4.10
C VAL A 158 27.01 35.94 -3.62
N GLN A 159 27.54 35.31 -2.57
CA GLN A 159 28.87 35.55 -2.00
C GLN A 159 29.53 34.23 -1.64
N ALA A 160 30.87 34.18 -1.66
CA ALA A 160 31.62 33.04 -1.15
C ALA A 160 31.62 33.04 0.40
N LYS A 161 31.32 31.89 1.01
CA LYS A 161 31.10 31.76 2.46
C LYS A 161 32.37 32.09 3.27
N LYS A 162 32.24 32.89 4.35
CA LYS A 162 33.38 33.33 5.18
C LYS A 162 33.35 32.76 6.61
N GLY A 163 33.83 31.53 6.79
CA GLY A 163 34.04 30.93 8.11
C GLY A 163 34.06 29.40 8.08
N SER A 164 34.62 28.77 9.11
CA SER A 164 34.69 27.31 9.24
C SER A 164 33.38 26.68 9.72
N THR A 165 33.19 25.41 9.39
CA THR A 165 32.11 24.53 9.84
C THR A 165 31.95 24.53 11.37
N GLY A 166 30.76 24.89 11.85
CA GLY A 166 30.44 25.01 13.28
C GLY A 166 28.94 25.13 13.56
N GLU A 167 28.10 24.48 12.75
CA GLU A 167 26.64 24.43 12.91
C GLU A 167 26.19 22.98 13.07
N ARG A 168 25.11 22.75 13.84
CA ARG A 168 24.47 21.43 13.94
C ARG A 168 24.18 20.89 12.54
N GLU A 169 24.39 19.60 12.37
CA GLU A 169 24.03 18.91 11.14
C GLU A 169 22.55 18.55 11.20
N ASN A 170 21.81 18.89 10.16
CA ASN A 170 20.55 18.26 9.86
C ASN A 170 20.84 17.27 8.71
N PRO A 171 20.85 15.95 8.95
CA PRO A 171 21.15 14.96 7.90
C PRO A 171 20.06 14.92 6.80
N ASP A 172 18.87 15.48 7.07
CA ASP A 172 17.76 15.46 6.11
C ASP A 172 17.92 16.42 4.92
N VAL A 173 18.90 17.34 4.93
CA VAL A 173 19.05 18.38 3.91
C VAL A 173 20.52 18.69 3.60
N GLU A 174 20.92 18.54 2.34
CA GLU A 174 22.25 18.85 1.83
C GLU A 174 22.56 20.35 1.94
N LYS A 175 23.78 20.69 2.41
CA LYS A 175 24.21 22.07 2.65
C LYS A 175 25.00 22.61 1.45
N ILE A 176 24.52 23.71 0.85
CA ILE A 176 25.32 24.54 -0.05
C ILE A 176 26.23 25.41 0.82
N ASP A 177 27.39 24.86 1.22
CA ASP A 177 28.31 25.51 2.16
C ASP A 177 29.49 26.25 1.49
N SER A 178 29.61 26.21 0.17
CA SER A 178 30.54 27.04 -0.61
C SER A 178 30.06 28.49 -0.79
N LEU A 179 28.73 28.68 -0.84
CA LEU A 179 28.08 29.95 -1.18
C LEU A 179 27.10 30.38 -0.09
N GLU A 180 26.91 31.68 0.04
CA GLU A 180 25.89 32.30 0.89
C GLU A 180 25.25 33.50 0.17
N ILE A 181 24.01 33.83 0.53
CA ILE A 181 23.25 34.92 -0.09
C ILE A 181 23.19 36.09 0.88
N LYS A 182 23.72 37.25 0.49
CA LYS A 182 23.41 38.50 1.20
C LYS A 182 21.98 38.92 0.82
N LEU A 183 21.08 38.95 1.80
CA LEU A 183 19.69 39.33 1.61
C LEU A 183 19.56 40.83 1.25
N ALA A 184 18.79 41.12 0.20
CA ALA A 184 18.44 42.48 -0.23
C ALA A 184 16.97 42.79 0.06
N ASP A 185 16.05 41.87 -0.29
CA ASP A 185 14.64 41.95 0.12
C ASP A 185 13.98 40.57 0.28
N ILE A 186 12.84 40.52 0.98
CA ILE A 186 12.08 39.31 1.30
C ILE A 186 10.57 39.56 1.20
N TRP A 187 9.86 38.58 0.64
CA TRP A 187 8.41 38.50 0.50
C TRP A 187 7.92 37.26 1.28
N PRO A 188 7.18 37.43 2.38
CA PRO A 188 6.56 36.30 3.07
C PRO A 188 5.34 35.81 2.28
N LEU A 189 5.34 34.52 1.91
CA LEU A 189 4.28 33.93 1.09
C LEU A 189 3.16 33.34 1.96
N ASN A 190 3.50 32.90 3.18
CA ASN A 190 2.59 32.57 4.27
C ASN A 190 3.38 32.64 5.59
N ASP A 191 2.74 32.64 6.75
CA ASP A 191 3.41 32.34 8.02
C ASP A 191 3.15 30.89 8.45
N PHE A 192 4.09 30.33 9.21
CA PHE A 192 3.96 29.02 9.83
C PHE A 192 3.55 29.22 11.30
N SER A 193 2.46 28.61 11.75
CA SER A 193 1.95 28.92 13.09
C SER A 193 2.94 28.51 14.18
N LYS A 194 3.05 29.36 15.19
CA LYS A 194 3.92 29.17 16.38
C LYS A 194 3.39 28.07 17.31
N ASP A 195 2.13 27.67 17.12
CA ASP A 195 1.53 26.51 17.79
C ASP A 195 2.06 25.17 17.24
N ILE A 196 2.63 25.18 16.02
CA ILE A 196 3.23 24.00 15.40
C ILE A 196 4.71 23.95 15.76
N ILE A 197 5.05 23.15 16.77
CA ILE A 197 6.43 22.77 17.04
C ILE A 197 6.90 21.84 15.91
N MET A 198 8.07 22.12 15.34
CA MET A 198 8.67 21.32 14.27
C MET A 198 10.20 21.34 14.43
N THR A 199 10.69 20.40 15.25
CA THR A 199 12.12 20.12 15.49
C THR A 199 12.50 18.75 14.90
N PRO A 200 13.80 18.39 14.78
CA PRO A 200 14.22 17.06 14.30
C PRO A 200 13.67 15.91 15.15
N GLU A 201 13.39 16.16 16.43
CA GLU A 201 12.85 15.18 17.39
C GLU A 201 11.31 15.13 17.39
N THR A 202 10.63 15.92 16.56
CA THR A 202 9.17 16.01 16.52
C THR A 202 8.56 14.90 15.66
N VAL A 203 7.94 13.91 16.30
CA VAL A 203 7.14 12.86 15.63
C VAL A 203 5.70 13.34 15.46
N PHE A 204 5.31 13.66 14.22
CA PHE A 204 3.95 14.06 13.87
C PHE A 204 2.99 12.85 13.76
N SER A 205 1.73 13.03 14.13
CA SER A 205 0.69 11.98 14.02
C SER A 205 0.28 11.72 12.56
N ALA A 206 -0.45 10.62 12.32
CA ALA A 206 -1.03 10.34 11.00
C ALA A 206 -2.06 11.41 10.55
N GLU A 207 -2.70 12.10 11.50
CA GLU A 207 -3.57 13.26 11.24
C GLU A 207 -2.79 14.43 10.65
N GLN A 208 -1.49 14.49 10.96
CA GLN A 208 -0.54 15.50 10.52
C GLN A 208 0.38 14.95 9.41
N ARG A 209 -0.13 14.06 8.52
CA ARG A 209 0.64 13.48 7.41
C ARG A 209 1.35 14.52 6.53
N TYR A 210 0.74 15.69 6.33
CA TYR A 210 1.35 16.81 5.61
C TYR A 210 2.56 17.44 6.31
N LEU A 211 2.69 17.29 7.65
CA LEU A 211 3.90 17.64 8.41
C LEU A 211 4.89 16.47 8.44
N GLN A 212 4.44 15.21 8.55
CA GLN A 212 5.31 14.03 8.41
C GLN A 212 6.10 14.07 7.09
N LEU A 213 5.41 14.25 5.95
CA LEU A 213 6.04 14.39 4.64
C LEU A 213 6.97 15.62 4.54
N ARG A 214 6.78 16.61 5.42
CA ARG A 214 7.56 17.85 5.43
C ARG A 214 8.82 17.79 6.29
N SER A 215 8.83 17.01 7.37
CA SER A 215 10.04 16.72 8.16
C SER A 215 10.83 15.56 7.55
N ASP A 216 10.24 14.37 7.47
CA ASP A 216 10.91 13.10 7.14
C ASP A 216 11.45 13.04 5.70
N ARG A 217 12.78 12.98 5.55
CA ARG A 217 13.44 12.80 4.25
C ARG A 217 13.12 11.44 3.62
N SER A 218 13.07 10.37 4.42
CA SER A 218 12.85 9.01 3.93
C SER A 218 11.48 8.86 3.27
N LEU A 219 10.42 9.48 3.82
CA LEU A 219 9.09 9.50 3.20
C LEU A 219 9.09 10.31 1.89
N ARG A 220 9.78 11.45 1.82
CA ARG A 220 9.90 12.23 0.58
C ARG A 220 10.64 11.46 -0.51
N GLU A 221 11.74 10.80 -0.15
CA GLU A 221 12.53 10.01 -1.09
C GLU A 221 11.82 8.72 -1.49
N ALA A 222 11.05 8.09 -0.60
CA ALA A 222 10.19 6.94 -0.96
C ALA A 222 9.15 7.28 -2.04
N LEU A 223 8.50 8.46 -1.94
CA LEU A 223 7.57 8.93 -2.97
C LEU A 223 8.26 9.26 -4.30
N ARG A 224 9.52 9.73 -4.27
CA ARG A 224 10.33 9.98 -5.47
C ARG A 224 10.79 8.69 -6.13
N PHE A 225 11.32 7.76 -5.34
CA PHE A 225 11.73 6.43 -5.75
C PHE A 225 10.57 5.66 -6.39
N ARG A 226 9.37 5.72 -5.78
CA ARG A 226 8.13 5.19 -6.36
C ARG A 226 7.83 5.76 -7.74
N SER A 227 7.95 7.08 -7.90
CA SER A 227 7.69 7.71 -9.20
C SER A 227 8.72 7.32 -10.26
N GLU A 228 9.98 7.18 -9.86
CA GLU A 228 11.07 6.78 -10.74
C GLU A 228 10.97 5.30 -11.12
N ALA A 229 10.59 4.41 -10.20
CA ALA A 229 10.28 3.02 -10.49
C ALA A 229 9.14 2.88 -11.50
N ARG A 230 8.09 3.73 -11.43
CA ARG A 230 7.03 3.75 -12.46
C ARG A 230 7.59 4.14 -13.84
N ARG A 231 8.57 5.07 -13.91
CA ARG A 231 9.27 5.43 -15.16
C ARG A 231 10.12 4.27 -15.69
N VAL A 232 10.93 3.65 -14.83
CA VAL A 232 11.84 2.55 -15.24
C VAL A 232 11.06 1.32 -15.71
N SER A 233 10.00 0.91 -15.01
CA SER A 233 9.15 -0.21 -15.43
C SER A 233 8.42 0.07 -16.75
N ARG A 234 7.91 1.30 -16.94
CA ARG A 234 7.35 1.75 -18.23
C ARG A 234 8.35 1.54 -19.36
N GLU A 235 9.56 2.10 -19.19
CA GLU A 235 10.58 2.08 -20.24
C GLU A 235 11.04 0.67 -20.59
N GLU A 236 10.99 -0.30 -19.67
CA GLU A 236 11.37 -1.69 -19.97
C GLU A 236 10.24 -2.47 -20.67
N LEU A 237 8.98 -2.22 -20.29
CA LEU A 237 7.81 -2.79 -20.97
C LEU A 237 7.64 -2.21 -22.40
N GLU A 238 7.83 -0.91 -22.59
CA GLU A 238 7.74 -0.24 -23.90
C GLU A 238 8.90 -0.62 -24.86
N LYS A 239 10.02 -1.18 -24.36
CA LYS A 239 11.12 -1.74 -25.18
C LYS A 239 10.84 -3.14 -25.77
N CYS A 240 9.82 -3.84 -25.28
CA CYS A 240 9.53 -5.20 -25.73
C CYS A 240 9.12 -5.24 -27.22
N SER A 241 9.21 -6.40 -27.87
CA SER A 241 8.77 -6.59 -29.26
C SER A 241 7.69 -7.67 -29.36
N PRO A 242 6.43 -7.34 -29.74
CA PRO A 242 5.87 -5.98 -29.83
C PRO A 242 5.92 -5.22 -28.49
N PRO A 243 5.83 -3.88 -28.49
CA PRO A 243 5.82 -3.09 -27.27
C PRO A 243 4.55 -3.33 -26.46
N PHE A 244 4.66 -3.24 -25.14
CA PHE A 244 3.50 -3.13 -24.26
C PHE A 244 2.86 -1.74 -24.38
N VAL A 245 1.53 -1.67 -24.30
CA VAL A 245 0.76 -0.42 -24.34
C VAL A 245 0.08 -0.18 -23.00
N GLU A 246 0.22 1.02 -22.43
CA GLU A 246 -0.51 1.42 -21.21
C GLU A 246 -1.95 1.74 -21.58
N ILE A 247 -2.92 1.07 -20.95
CA ILE A 247 -4.35 1.29 -21.22
C ILE A 247 -5.09 1.38 -19.88
N GLU A 248 -5.84 2.47 -19.68
CA GLU A 248 -6.68 2.64 -18.49
C GLU A 248 -7.98 1.83 -18.60
N THR A 249 -8.39 1.20 -17.50
CA THR A 249 -9.62 0.39 -17.43
C THR A 249 -10.65 1.01 -16.48
N PRO A 250 -11.96 0.95 -16.77
CA PRO A 250 -13.00 1.56 -15.93
C PRO A 250 -12.98 1.13 -14.45
N LEU A 251 -12.98 2.11 -13.55
CA LEU A 251 -13.08 1.88 -12.09
C LEU A 251 -14.52 1.78 -11.56
N LEU A 252 -15.52 2.17 -12.36
CA LEU A 252 -16.94 2.01 -12.03
C LEU A 252 -17.49 0.83 -12.84
N PHE A 253 -17.31 -0.38 -12.30
CA PHE A 253 -17.72 -1.62 -12.95
C PHE A 253 -19.03 -2.16 -12.36
N LYS A 254 -19.52 -3.30 -12.84
CA LYS A 254 -20.57 -4.05 -12.14
C LYS A 254 -19.95 -4.93 -11.05
N SER A 255 -20.74 -5.35 -10.07
CA SER A 255 -20.30 -6.31 -9.06
C SER A 255 -20.05 -7.67 -9.71
N THR A 256 -18.84 -8.20 -9.53
CA THR A 256 -18.42 -9.55 -9.95
C THR A 256 -17.30 -10.08 -9.01
N PRO A 257 -17.55 -10.30 -7.70
CA PRO A 257 -16.50 -10.70 -6.76
C PRO A 257 -15.67 -11.90 -7.23
N GLU A 258 -14.35 -11.71 -7.34
CA GLU A 258 -13.42 -12.72 -7.90
C GLU A 258 -12.73 -13.56 -6.79
N GLY A 259 -12.77 -13.06 -5.56
CA GLY A 259 -12.30 -13.74 -4.34
C GLY A 259 -12.35 -12.89 -3.06
N ALA A 260 -12.42 -11.55 -3.19
CA ALA A 260 -12.56 -10.64 -2.04
C ALA A 260 -13.98 -10.03 -1.95
N ARG A 261 -14.24 -9.21 -0.93
CA ARG A 261 -15.39 -8.29 -0.88
C ARG A 261 -15.09 -7.04 -1.72
N GLU A 262 -16.12 -6.48 -2.36
CA GLU A 262 -16.03 -5.27 -3.21
C GLU A 262 -16.59 -4.03 -2.50
N PHE A 263 -15.97 -2.86 -2.73
CA PHE A 263 -16.57 -1.58 -2.37
C PHE A 263 -17.66 -1.19 -3.38
N LEU A 264 -18.86 -0.90 -2.90
CA LEU A 264 -20.00 -0.49 -3.74
C LEU A 264 -20.11 1.04 -3.84
N VAL A 265 -20.35 1.54 -5.06
CA VAL A 265 -20.61 2.95 -5.35
C VAL A 265 -22.07 3.11 -5.80
N PRO A 266 -22.97 3.62 -4.94
CA PRO A 266 -24.39 3.69 -5.26
C PRO A 266 -24.69 4.70 -6.38
N THR A 267 -25.65 4.39 -7.25
CA THR A 267 -26.06 5.29 -8.33
C THR A 267 -27.36 6.03 -7.99
N ARG A 268 -27.62 7.14 -8.69
CA ARG A 268 -28.92 7.86 -8.59
C ARG A 268 -30.10 7.07 -9.18
N ARG A 269 -29.85 5.92 -9.81
CA ARG A 269 -30.89 4.99 -10.28
C ARG A 269 -31.18 3.99 -9.16
N LYS A 270 -32.39 4.07 -8.58
CA LYS A 270 -32.82 3.22 -7.47
C LYS A 270 -32.53 1.74 -7.74
N GLY A 271 -31.86 1.07 -6.79
CA GLY A 271 -31.53 -0.35 -6.86
C GLY A 271 -30.29 -0.71 -7.70
N LEU A 272 -29.51 0.27 -8.18
CA LEU A 272 -28.28 0.03 -8.91
C LEU A 272 -27.08 0.70 -8.24
N ALA A 273 -26.00 -0.07 -8.08
CA ALA A 273 -24.67 0.39 -7.67
C ALA A 273 -23.62 -0.10 -8.69
N TYR A 274 -22.50 0.59 -8.77
CA TYR A 274 -21.26 0.04 -9.34
C TYR A 274 -20.47 -0.68 -8.23
N ALA A 275 -19.51 -1.50 -8.62
CA ALA A 275 -18.43 -1.98 -7.77
C ALA A 275 -17.10 -1.36 -8.19
N LEU A 276 -16.20 -1.15 -7.23
CA LEU A 276 -14.79 -0.84 -7.50
C LEU A 276 -14.01 -2.15 -7.75
N PRO A 277 -13.14 -2.21 -8.79
CA PRO A 277 -12.51 -3.46 -9.20
C PRO A 277 -11.44 -3.96 -8.22
N GLN A 278 -11.43 -5.27 -7.97
CA GLN A 278 -10.41 -5.98 -7.18
C GLN A 278 -9.07 -6.09 -7.93
N SER A 279 -9.14 -6.05 -9.26
CA SER A 279 -8.05 -5.96 -10.24
C SER A 279 -8.67 -5.64 -11.63
N PRO A 280 -7.90 -5.28 -12.67
CA PRO A 280 -8.42 -5.12 -14.04
C PRO A 280 -8.62 -6.46 -14.78
N GLN A 281 -8.70 -7.61 -14.08
CA GLN A 281 -8.61 -8.96 -14.64
C GLN A 281 -9.57 -9.27 -15.79
N GLN A 282 -10.84 -8.87 -15.71
CA GLN A 282 -11.77 -9.10 -16.83
C GLN A 282 -11.47 -8.21 -18.04
N TYR A 283 -11.11 -6.95 -17.81
CA TYR A 283 -10.83 -6.01 -18.90
C TYR A 283 -9.55 -6.38 -19.66
N LYS A 284 -8.47 -6.79 -18.97
CA LYS A 284 -7.23 -7.16 -19.66
C LYS A 284 -7.39 -8.40 -20.56
N GLN A 285 -8.17 -9.39 -20.14
CA GLN A 285 -8.57 -10.54 -20.98
C GLN A 285 -9.38 -10.08 -22.21
N ILE A 286 -10.32 -9.14 -22.04
CA ILE A 286 -11.10 -8.56 -23.15
C ILE A 286 -10.20 -7.77 -24.12
N LEU A 287 -9.14 -7.12 -23.66
CA LEU A 287 -8.16 -6.45 -24.53
C LEU A 287 -7.38 -7.48 -25.38
N MET A 288 -6.99 -8.63 -24.81
CA MET A 288 -6.37 -9.73 -25.57
C MET A 288 -7.34 -10.28 -26.63
N ALA A 289 -8.61 -10.52 -26.26
CA ALA A 289 -9.67 -10.90 -27.19
C ALA A 289 -9.94 -9.85 -28.29
N SER A 290 -9.70 -8.57 -27.99
CA SER A 290 -9.83 -7.45 -28.94
C SER A 290 -8.62 -7.30 -29.87
N GLY A 291 -7.64 -8.20 -29.82
CA GLY A 291 -6.45 -8.18 -30.67
C GLY A 291 -5.36 -7.20 -30.23
N ILE A 292 -5.39 -6.70 -28.99
CA ILE A 292 -4.28 -5.93 -28.41
C ILE A 292 -3.27 -6.93 -27.84
N PRO A 293 -2.06 -7.06 -28.42
CA PRO A 293 -1.21 -8.21 -28.13
C PRO A 293 -0.50 -8.12 -26.78
N ARG A 294 -0.27 -6.91 -26.25
CA ARG A 294 0.43 -6.67 -24.98
C ARG A 294 -0.11 -5.42 -24.28
N TYR A 295 -0.62 -5.64 -23.07
CA TYR A 295 -1.27 -4.64 -22.23
C TYR A 295 -0.49 -4.48 -20.93
N TYR A 296 -0.43 -3.26 -20.41
CA TYR A 296 -0.16 -3.03 -18.99
C TYR A 296 -0.93 -1.83 -18.43
N GLN A 297 -0.98 -1.74 -17.10
CA GLN A 297 -1.50 -0.56 -16.39
C GLN A 297 -0.93 -0.50 -14.98
N PHE A 298 -0.64 0.71 -14.49
CA PHE A 298 -0.49 0.95 -13.05
C PHE A 298 -1.88 1.14 -12.41
N ALA A 299 -2.65 0.06 -12.36
CA ALA A 299 -4.04 0.04 -11.96
C ALA A 299 -4.21 0.37 -10.46
N ARG A 300 -5.30 1.07 -10.13
CA ARG A 300 -5.78 1.27 -8.76
C ARG A 300 -6.84 0.22 -8.45
N CYS A 301 -6.53 -0.66 -7.50
CA CYS A 301 -7.31 -1.83 -7.14
C CYS A 301 -7.87 -1.68 -5.73
N PHE A 302 -9.02 -2.30 -5.46
CA PHE A 302 -9.79 -2.08 -4.23
C PHE A 302 -10.30 -3.41 -3.66
N ARG A 303 -10.10 -3.64 -2.35
CA ARG A 303 -10.58 -4.86 -1.66
C ARG A 303 -11.05 -4.51 -0.25
N ASP A 304 -12.27 -4.91 0.07
CA ASP A 304 -12.88 -4.68 1.39
C ASP A 304 -12.52 -5.83 2.36
N GLU A 305 -11.21 -6.01 2.58
CA GLU A 305 -10.60 -7.05 3.41
C GLU A 305 -10.06 -6.50 4.73
N ASP A 306 -9.82 -7.39 5.70
CA ASP A 306 -9.21 -7.03 6.98
C ASP A 306 -7.76 -6.53 6.80
N LEU A 307 -7.42 -5.45 7.51
CA LEU A 307 -6.25 -4.63 7.21
C LEU A 307 -5.02 -5.03 8.01
N ARG A 308 -3.87 -5.01 7.34
CA ARG A 308 -2.56 -5.45 7.86
C ARG A 308 -1.48 -4.39 7.59
N ALA A 309 -0.24 -4.66 8.00
CA ALA A 309 0.90 -3.79 7.69
C ALA A 309 1.25 -3.78 6.19
N ASP A 310 0.98 -4.89 5.49
CA ASP A 310 1.21 -5.11 4.06
C ASP A 310 -0.02 -4.82 3.17
N ARG A 311 -1.17 -4.46 3.76
CA ARG A 311 -2.46 -4.29 3.05
C ARG A 311 -3.06 -2.90 3.25
N GLN A 312 -3.75 -2.43 2.22
CA GLN A 312 -4.52 -1.19 2.18
C GLN A 312 -5.83 -1.46 1.42
N PRO A 313 -6.96 -0.80 1.76
CA PRO A 313 -8.25 -1.06 1.12
C PRO A 313 -8.28 -0.56 -0.34
N GLU A 314 -7.42 0.42 -0.65
CA GLU A 314 -7.05 0.85 -1.99
C GLU A 314 -5.53 0.70 -2.16
N PHE A 315 -5.09 0.10 -3.26
CA PHE A 315 -3.67 -0.17 -3.54
C PHE A 315 -3.38 -0.10 -5.04
N THR A 316 -2.10 -0.14 -5.41
CA THR A 316 -1.64 0.01 -6.79
C THR A 316 -0.98 -1.28 -7.26
N GLN A 317 -1.42 -1.81 -8.39
CA GLN A 317 -0.78 -2.94 -9.07
C GLN A 317 -0.10 -2.47 -10.36
N LEU A 318 1.04 -3.05 -10.71
CA LEU A 318 1.53 -3.10 -12.08
C LEU A 318 0.97 -4.37 -12.71
N ASP A 319 -0.16 -4.21 -13.38
CA ASP A 319 -0.88 -5.25 -14.08
C ASP A 319 -0.37 -5.37 -15.51
N LEU A 320 -0.14 -6.58 -16.01
CA LEU A 320 0.20 -6.83 -17.42
C LEU A 320 -0.45 -8.11 -17.96
N GLU A 321 -0.70 -8.14 -19.27
CA GLU A 321 -1.27 -9.28 -19.99
C GLU A 321 -0.70 -9.37 -21.41
N MET A 322 -0.51 -10.58 -21.92
CA MET A 322 0.15 -10.89 -23.19
C MET A 322 -0.64 -11.94 -23.99
N SER A 323 -0.96 -11.64 -25.24
CA SER A 323 -1.53 -12.59 -26.20
C SER A 323 -0.45 -13.47 -26.83
N PHE A 324 -0.82 -14.70 -27.19
CA PHE A 324 0.06 -15.74 -27.73
C PHE A 324 1.26 -16.04 -26.82
N ALA A 325 1.03 -16.02 -25.51
CA ALA A 325 2.06 -16.13 -24.47
C ALA A 325 1.76 -17.25 -23.48
N THR A 326 2.83 -17.78 -22.90
CA THR A 326 2.83 -18.78 -21.82
C THR A 326 3.27 -18.14 -20.49
N GLY A 327 3.16 -18.88 -19.38
CA GLY A 327 3.75 -18.45 -18.10
C GLY A 327 5.26 -18.16 -18.21
N GLU A 328 6.01 -18.90 -19.04
CA GLU A 328 7.44 -18.66 -19.30
C GLU A 328 7.71 -17.28 -19.89
N ASP A 329 6.89 -16.85 -20.86
CA ASP A 329 7.04 -15.55 -21.51
C ASP A 329 6.75 -14.40 -20.54
N VAL A 330 5.75 -14.58 -19.66
CA VAL A 330 5.38 -13.63 -18.62
C VAL A 330 6.45 -13.55 -17.55
N MET A 331 6.90 -14.70 -17.00
CA MET A 331 7.98 -14.77 -16.02
C MET A 331 9.24 -14.08 -16.54
N LYS A 332 9.74 -14.49 -17.71
CA LYS A 332 10.93 -13.91 -18.34
C LYS A 332 10.82 -12.41 -18.61
N THR A 333 9.63 -11.93 -18.99
CA THR A 333 9.38 -10.49 -19.16
C THR A 333 9.49 -9.76 -17.82
N LEU A 334 8.88 -10.30 -16.76
CA LEU A 334 8.87 -9.67 -15.45
C LEU A 334 10.26 -9.67 -14.78
N GLU A 335 11.02 -10.77 -14.88
CA GLU A 335 12.39 -10.82 -14.38
C GLU A 335 13.26 -9.70 -14.98
N ASN A 336 13.08 -9.36 -16.26
CA ASN A 336 13.82 -8.27 -16.89
C ASN A 336 13.43 -6.90 -16.33
N VAL A 337 12.14 -6.67 -16.04
CA VAL A 337 11.69 -5.47 -15.33
C VAL A 337 12.30 -5.40 -13.93
N ILE A 338 12.34 -6.50 -13.19
CA ILE A 338 12.94 -6.59 -11.84
C ILE A 338 14.46 -6.34 -11.87
N ARG A 339 15.20 -7.04 -12.75
CA ARG A 339 16.63 -6.80 -13.00
C ARG A 339 16.91 -5.34 -13.34
N LYS A 340 16.08 -4.74 -14.20
CA LYS A 340 16.22 -3.34 -14.61
C LYS A 340 15.94 -2.36 -13.46
N LEU A 341 14.94 -2.63 -12.61
CA LEU A 341 14.64 -1.84 -11.41
C LEU A 341 15.79 -1.87 -10.40
N TRP A 342 16.26 -3.05 -9.99
CA TRP A 342 17.38 -3.20 -9.03
C TRP A 342 18.64 -2.51 -9.55
N PHE A 343 19.04 -2.77 -10.79
CA PHE A 343 20.23 -2.15 -11.38
C PHE A 343 20.13 -0.61 -11.46
N THR A 344 18.96 -0.08 -11.82
CA THR A 344 18.81 1.38 -12.06
C THR A 344 18.59 2.18 -10.78
N LEU A 345 17.99 1.58 -9.75
CA LEU A 345 17.53 2.31 -8.55
C LEU A 345 18.30 1.97 -7.27
N LEU A 346 18.84 0.75 -7.18
CA LEU A 346 19.66 0.28 -6.04
C LEU A 346 21.13 0.12 -6.41
N GLY A 347 21.46 0.12 -7.71
CA GLY A 347 22.82 -0.17 -8.22
C GLY A 347 23.18 -1.66 -8.19
N GLU A 348 22.26 -2.53 -7.78
CA GLU A 348 22.48 -3.95 -7.61
C GLU A 348 22.32 -4.71 -8.94
N THR A 349 23.32 -5.50 -9.31
CA THR A 349 23.26 -6.34 -10.51
C THR A 349 22.78 -7.74 -10.14
N LEU A 350 21.47 -7.96 -10.24
CA LEU A 350 20.87 -9.29 -10.11
C LEU A 350 21.37 -10.24 -11.21
N THR A 351 21.34 -11.56 -10.95
CA THR A 351 21.83 -12.58 -11.87
C THR A 351 21.11 -12.57 -13.23
N HIS A 352 21.85 -12.85 -14.29
CA HIS A 352 21.32 -13.07 -15.64
C HIS A 352 20.69 -14.45 -15.83
N GLN A 353 20.90 -15.39 -14.90
CA GLN A 353 20.15 -16.65 -14.89
C GLN A 353 18.68 -16.38 -14.54
N PRO A 354 17.73 -17.22 -15.02
CA PRO A 354 16.36 -17.22 -14.51
C PRO A 354 16.33 -17.31 -12.99
N PHE A 355 15.31 -16.74 -12.36
CA PHE A 355 15.12 -16.87 -10.91
C PHE A 355 14.82 -18.32 -10.55
N GLN A 356 15.15 -18.73 -9.31
CA GLN A 356 14.92 -20.10 -8.84
C GLN A 356 13.44 -20.45 -8.97
N ARG A 357 13.12 -21.73 -9.17
CA ARG A 357 11.74 -22.21 -9.24
C ARG A 357 11.52 -23.31 -8.22
N LEU A 358 10.37 -23.26 -7.55
CA LEU A 358 9.86 -24.29 -6.65
C LEU A 358 8.42 -24.60 -7.07
N SER A 359 8.02 -25.86 -7.16
CA SER A 359 6.59 -26.18 -7.17
C SER A 359 5.96 -25.80 -5.82
N TYR A 360 4.66 -25.53 -5.82
CA TYR A 360 3.89 -25.29 -4.59
C TYR A 360 4.05 -26.44 -3.58
N GLN A 361 4.13 -27.69 -4.06
CA GLN A 361 4.36 -28.87 -3.22
C GLN A 361 5.77 -28.87 -2.59
N GLU A 362 6.81 -28.43 -3.29
CA GLU A 362 8.15 -28.27 -2.73
C GLU A 362 8.24 -27.08 -1.76
N ALA A 363 7.59 -25.95 -2.09
CA ALA A 363 7.58 -24.76 -1.24
C ALA A 363 6.87 -25.01 0.11
N MET A 364 5.66 -25.59 0.04
CA MET A 364 4.92 -26.00 1.24
C MET A 364 5.59 -27.18 1.95
N GLY A 365 6.18 -28.13 1.23
CA GLY A 365 6.85 -29.29 1.81
C GLY A 365 8.15 -28.95 2.57
N ARG A 366 8.99 -28.08 2.02
CA ARG A 366 10.32 -27.75 2.57
C ARG A 366 10.32 -26.52 3.49
N PHE A 367 9.36 -25.61 3.34
CA PHE A 367 9.35 -24.35 4.09
C PHE A 367 8.01 -24.04 4.78
N GLY A 368 6.96 -24.82 4.48
CA GLY A 368 5.63 -24.62 5.06
C GLY A 368 4.94 -23.35 4.59
N SER A 369 5.29 -22.80 3.42
CA SER A 369 4.62 -21.63 2.85
C SER A 369 4.76 -21.53 1.32
N ASP A 370 3.75 -20.95 0.67
CA ASP A 370 3.71 -20.55 -0.74
C ASP A 370 4.65 -19.36 -1.06
N LYS A 371 5.13 -18.66 -0.03
CA LYS A 371 6.06 -17.53 -0.12
C LYS A 371 7.24 -17.75 0.82
N PRO A 372 8.13 -18.72 0.54
CA PRO A 372 9.24 -19.04 1.41
C PRO A 372 10.29 -17.91 1.45
N ASP A 373 10.87 -17.68 2.62
CA ASP A 373 12.19 -17.04 2.72
C ASP A 373 13.24 -18.15 2.78
N THR A 374 14.01 -18.26 1.70
CA THR A 374 15.03 -19.27 1.41
C THR A 374 16.44 -18.82 1.85
N ARG A 375 16.60 -17.56 2.29
CA ARG A 375 17.88 -17.01 2.78
C ARG A 375 18.32 -17.59 4.12
N PHE A 376 17.41 -18.25 4.83
CA PHE A 376 17.71 -19.09 5.99
C PHE A 376 17.19 -20.51 5.76
N GLY A 377 17.92 -21.50 6.28
CA GLY A 377 17.59 -22.92 6.14
C GLY A 377 16.37 -23.32 6.98
N MET A 378 16.59 -24.12 8.04
CA MET A 378 15.50 -24.64 8.86
C MET A 378 14.43 -25.35 8.01
N GLU A 379 14.87 -26.18 7.05
CA GLU A 379 13.95 -26.88 6.15
C GLU A 379 13.11 -27.91 6.91
N ILE A 380 11.89 -28.09 6.44
CA ILE A 380 10.90 -29.01 6.98
C ILE A 380 11.05 -30.38 6.33
N VAL A 381 11.07 -31.42 7.15
CA VAL A 381 11.09 -32.83 6.73
C VAL A 381 9.95 -33.60 7.39
N ARG A 382 9.39 -34.59 6.70
CA ARG A 382 8.40 -35.51 7.29
C ARG A 382 9.09 -36.59 8.12
N VAL A 383 8.54 -36.85 9.30
CA VAL A 383 9.03 -37.85 10.26
C VAL A 383 7.93 -38.81 10.76
N ASP A 384 6.65 -38.61 10.41
CA ASP A 384 5.54 -39.47 10.87
C ASP A 384 5.77 -40.98 10.69
N TYR A 385 6.42 -41.39 9.61
CA TYR A 385 6.66 -42.79 9.28
C TYR A 385 7.75 -43.48 10.12
N MET A 386 8.50 -42.74 10.95
CA MET A 386 9.52 -43.31 11.86
C MET A 386 9.20 -43.11 13.35
N LEU A 387 8.35 -42.15 13.72
CA LEU A 387 8.09 -41.84 15.13
C LEU A 387 7.25 -42.93 15.83
N PRO A 388 7.52 -43.27 17.11
CA PRO A 388 6.65 -44.14 17.88
C PRO A 388 5.23 -43.58 18.02
N GLN A 389 4.22 -44.45 17.94
CA GLN A 389 2.82 -44.04 18.08
C GLN A 389 2.55 -43.33 19.42
N ASP A 390 3.19 -43.79 20.50
CA ASP A 390 3.19 -43.18 21.84
C ASP A 390 3.74 -41.75 21.89
N LEU A 391 4.57 -41.33 20.94
CA LEU A 391 5.08 -39.96 20.83
C LEU A 391 4.08 -39.11 20.03
N ILE A 392 3.59 -39.63 18.92
CA ILE A 392 2.58 -38.96 18.08
C ILE A 392 1.32 -38.61 18.91
N GLN A 393 0.80 -39.57 19.69
CA GLN A 393 -0.37 -39.37 20.57
C GLN A 393 -0.16 -38.35 21.71
N LYS A 394 1.10 -37.97 22.03
CA LYS A 394 1.41 -36.92 23.03
C LYS A 394 1.51 -35.53 22.41
N ILE A 395 1.83 -35.45 21.11
CA ILE A 395 1.93 -34.19 20.36
C ILE A 395 0.55 -33.78 19.83
N THR A 396 -0.30 -34.73 19.41
CA THR A 396 -1.57 -34.41 18.74
C THR A 396 -2.73 -35.35 19.08
N PRO A 397 -3.99 -34.84 19.12
CA PRO A 397 -5.20 -35.64 19.17
C PRO A 397 -5.62 -36.20 17.79
N ILE A 398 -4.92 -35.86 16.69
CA ILE A 398 -5.29 -36.28 15.33
C ILE A 398 -5.05 -37.78 15.13
N THR A 399 -6.06 -38.48 14.60
CA THR A 399 -5.93 -39.85 14.10
C THR A 399 -5.21 -39.85 12.74
N ASN A 400 -4.15 -40.65 12.63
CA ASN A 400 -3.32 -40.78 11.40
C ASN A 400 -2.79 -39.42 10.87
N PRO A 401 -2.04 -38.64 11.68
CA PRO A 401 -1.51 -37.35 11.29
C PRO A 401 -0.32 -37.48 10.33
N ILE A 402 -0.01 -36.40 9.64
CA ILE A 402 1.35 -36.14 9.17
C ILE A 402 2.08 -35.40 10.31
N VAL A 403 3.34 -35.76 10.55
CA VAL A 403 4.20 -35.12 11.55
C VAL A 403 5.46 -34.67 10.85
N GLU A 404 5.70 -33.38 10.91
CA GLU A 404 6.76 -32.67 10.22
C GLU A 404 7.68 -32.03 11.25
N ALA A 405 8.97 -31.92 10.93
CA ALA A 405 9.98 -31.38 11.82
C ALA A 405 10.93 -30.43 11.09
N PHE A 406 11.47 -29.44 11.79
CA PHE A 406 12.65 -28.69 11.34
C PHE A 406 13.68 -28.56 12.46
N LYS A 407 14.91 -28.19 12.08
CA LYS A 407 15.99 -27.86 13.00
C LYS A 407 16.29 -26.35 13.00
N LEU A 408 16.39 -25.75 14.18
CA LEU A 408 16.99 -24.43 14.42
C LEU A 408 18.35 -24.64 15.10
N SER A 409 19.45 -24.39 14.39
CA SER A 409 20.77 -24.57 14.99
C SER A 409 21.18 -23.44 15.93
N SER A 410 21.80 -23.81 17.05
CA SER A 410 22.30 -22.89 18.07
C SER A 410 23.70 -22.40 17.69
N GLU A 411 24.04 -21.15 18.00
CA GLU A 411 25.37 -20.57 17.73
C GLU A 411 26.25 -20.50 18.98
N GLU A 412 25.66 -20.66 20.18
CA GLU A 412 26.38 -20.69 21.46
C GLU A 412 26.64 -22.11 22.00
N ASN A 413 26.07 -23.13 21.35
CA ASN A 413 26.19 -24.56 21.72
C ASN A 413 25.80 -24.89 23.17
N ASP A 414 24.81 -24.17 23.73
CA ASP A 414 24.24 -24.42 25.06
C ASP A 414 22.77 -24.89 24.99
N PRO A 415 22.50 -26.18 25.32
CA PRO A 415 21.14 -26.69 25.46
C PRO A 415 20.29 -25.98 26.53
N ALA A 416 20.89 -25.41 27.59
CA ALA A 416 20.14 -24.73 28.64
C ALA A 416 19.63 -23.37 28.18
N GLN A 417 20.49 -22.59 27.50
CA GLN A 417 20.10 -21.33 26.88
C GLN A 417 19.05 -21.54 25.78
N THR A 418 19.23 -22.56 24.94
CA THR A 418 18.27 -22.86 23.86
C THR A 418 16.90 -23.28 24.42
N LEU A 419 16.86 -24.01 25.54
CA LEU A 419 15.62 -24.34 26.25
C LEU A 419 14.94 -23.10 26.86
N ASP A 420 15.71 -22.17 27.45
CA ASP A 420 15.18 -20.89 27.95
C ASP A 420 14.61 -20.03 26.82
N PHE A 421 15.30 -19.94 25.67
CA PHE A 421 14.82 -19.22 24.49
C PHE A 421 13.46 -19.75 23.98
N ILE A 422 13.34 -21.06 23.72
CA ILE A 422 12.08 -21.62 23.20
C ILE A 422 10.94 -21.53 24.23
N THR A 423 11.24 -21.66 25.53
CA THR A 423 10.24 -21.49 26.59
C THR A 423 9.74 -20.04 26.63
N ARG A 424 10.65 -19.05 26.66
CA ARG A 424 10.30 -17.62 26.61
C ARG A 424 9.55 -17.23 25.33
N PHE A 425 9.84 -17.86 24.20
CA PHE A 425 9.05 -17.65 22.97
C PHE A 425 7.64 -18.20 23.12
N LEU A 426 7.46 -19.47 23.53
CA LEU A 426 6.15 -20.13 23.61
C LEU A 426 5.22 -19.55 24.69
N ASP A 427 5.78 -18.99 25.77
CA ASP A 427 5.06 -18.24 26.79
C ASP A 427 4.75 -16.78 26.37
N SER A 428 5.33 -16.29 25.26
CA SER A 428 5.06 -14.95 24.75
C SER A 428 3.72 -14.88 23.98
N PRO A 429 3.14 -13.68 23.80
CA PRO A 429 1.95 -13.50 22.97
C PRO A 429 2.13 -13.98 21.51
N ALA A 430 3.36 -14.00 20.99
CA ALA A 430 3.66 -14.50 19.64
C ALA A 430 3.87 -16.02 19.59
N GLY A 431 4.21 -16.68 20.70
CA GLY A 431 4.28 -18.13 20.79
C GLY A 431 2.96 -18.80 21.19
N THR A 432 2.08 -18.05 21.85
CA THR A 432 0.79 -18.52 22.38
C THR A 432 -0.09 -19.16 21.30
N GLU A 433 -0.13 -18.59 20.09
CA GLU A 433 -0.95 -19.12 18.98
C GLU A 433 -0.50 -20.52 18.51
N PHE A 434 0.81 -20.80 18.54
CA PHE A 434 1.36 -22.11 18.23
C PHE A 434 1.18 -23.10 19.39
N ASN A 435 1.37 -22.63 20.63
CA ASN A 435 1.22 -23.45 21.84
C ASN A 435 -0.24 -23.88 22.09
N GLN A 436 -1.22 -23.06 21.66
CA GLN A 436 -2.66 -23.34 21.75
C GLN A 436 -3.27 -23.86 20.42
N ASN A 437 -2.44 -24.38 19.50
CA ASN A 437 -2.89 -24.94 18.23
C ASN A 437 -3.90 -26.10 18.45
N PRO A 438 -5.13 -26.05 17.89
CA PRO A 438 -6.15 -27.07 18.09
C PRO A 438 -5.79 -28.44 17.50
N ASP A 439 -4.87 -28.49 16.54
CA ASP A 439 -4.33 -29.73 15.96
C ASP A 439 -3.19 -30.34 16.81
N GLY A 440 -2.86 -29.72 17.95
CA GLY A 440 -1.78 -30.11 18.87
C GLY A 440 -0.65 -29.08 18.90
N GLY A 441 -0.11 -28.80 20.09
CA GLY A 441 1.04 -27.90 20.27
C GLY A 441 2.37 -28.50 19.80
N PRO A 442 3.42 -27.69 19.61
CA PRO A 442 4.69 -28.15 19.06
C PRO A 442 5.46 -29.08 20.02
N GLY A 443 6.00 -30.17 19.49
CA GLY A 443 6.93 -31.05 20.21
C GLY A 443 8.33 -30.45 20.22
N ILE A 444 8.78 -30.01 21.39
CA ILE A 444 10.05 -29.31 21.58
C ILE A 444 11.14 -30.24 22.11
N PHE A 445 12.24 -30.37 21.37
CA PHE A 445 13.39 -31.19 21.76
C PHE A 445 14.69 -30.41 21.56
N VAL A 446 15.49 -30.27 22.62
CA VAL A 446 16.83 -29.66 22.53
C VAL A 446 17.87 -30.77 22.54
N TYR A 447 18.75 -30.77 21.53
CA TYR A 447 19.74 -31.80 21.31
C TYR A 447 20.93 -31.63 22.26
N ASP A 448 21.04 -32.54 23.22
CA ASP A 448 22.03 -32.51 24.29
C ASP A 448 22.80 -33.83 24.32
N ALA A 449 23.93 -33.87 23.61
CA ALA A 449 24.87 -34.99 23.56
C ALA A 449 25.39 -35.50 24.93
N LYS A 450 25.08 -34.84 26.04
CA LYS A 450 25.37 -35.32 27.41
C LYS A 450 24.23 -36.16 28.00
N ARG A 451 23.08 -36.25 27.32
CA ARG A 451 21.88 -37.03 27.72
C ARG A 451 21.76 -38.35 26.95
N PRO A 452 21.02 -39.35 27.47
CA PRO A 452 20.70 -40.56 26.72
C PRO A 452 19.95 -40.25 25.42
N LEU A 453 20.35 -40.88 24.31
CA LEU A 453 19.88 -40.58 22.94
C LEU A 453 19.87 -39.08 22.62
N CYS A 454 20.89 -38.35 23.09
CA CYS A 454 21.06 -36.91 22.87
C CYS A 454 19.85 -36.04 23.26
N GLY A 455 18.98 -36.52 24.16
CA GLY A 455 17.71 -35.86 24.53
C GLY A 455 16.48 -36.38 23.77
N LEU A 456 16.66 -37.09 22.66
CA LEU A 456 15.64 -37.70 21.81
C LEU A 456 15.09 -39.03 22.37
N MET A 457 15.23 -39.32 23.66
CA MET A 457 14.72 -40.55 24.29
C MET A 457 13.24 -40.89 23.92
N PRO A 458 12.30 -39.93 23.80
CA PRO A 458 10.92 -40.22 23.38
C PRO A 458 10.75 -40.75 21.94
N PHE A 459 11.76 -40.61 21.09
CA PHE A 459 11.80 -41.14 19.71
C PHE A 459 12.15 -42.64 19.70
N GLY A 460 12.83 -43.14 20.74
CA GLY A 460 13.43 -44.48 20.74
C GLY A 460 14.66 -44.56 19.83
N PHE A 461 15.40 -45.69 19.91
CA PHE A 461 16.70 -45.85 19.26
C PHE A 461 16.65 -45.65 17.73
N GLU A 462 15.78 -46.40 17.05
CA GLU A 462 15.71 -46.41 15.58
C GLU A 462 15.29 -45.04 15.02
N ALA A 463 14.31 -44.37 15.64
CA ALA A 463 13.84 -43.08 15.13
C ALA A 463 14.76 -41.90 15.53
N ALA A 464 15.48 -42.00 16.66
CA ALA A 464 16.52 -41.02 17.01
C ALA A 464 17.67 -41.05 15.99
N GLU A 465 18.19 -42.24 15.67
CA GLU A 465 19.25 -42.42 14.65
C GLU A 465 18.83 -41.84 13.28
N ARG A 466 17.58 -42.08 12.85
CA ARG A 466 17.06 -41.51 11.59
C ARG A 466 16.84 -39.99 11.62
N VAL A 467 16.48 -39.42 12.76
CA VAL A 467 16.35 -37.96 12.92
C VAL A 467 17.73 -37.30 12.97
N GLU A 468 18.74 -37.97 13.56
CA GLU A 468 20.14 -37.56 13.51
C GLU A 468 20.69 -37.61 12.06
N GLU A 469 20.41 -38.67 11.30
CA GLU A 469 20.74 -38.77 9.86
C GLU A 469 20.07 -37.68 8.99
N LEU A 470 18.84 -37.26 9.32
CA LEU A 470 18.04 -36.34 8.47
C LEU A 470 18.21 -34.85 8.81
N LEU A 471 18.49 -34.52 10.08
CA LEU A 471 18.62 -33.12 10.52
C LEU A 471 20.06 -32.71 10.85
N GLU A 472 21.00 -33.65 10.95
CA GLU A 472 22.40 -33.45 11.33
C GLU A 472 22.56 -32.49 12.54
N PRO A 473 21.91 -32.73 13.70
CA PRO A 473 21.90 -31.80 14.83
C PRO A 473 23.22 -31.77 15.61
N ASP A 474 23.65 -30.58 16.04
CA ASP A 474 24.80 -30.38 16.93
C ASP A 474 24.36 -29.96 18.35
N HIS A 475 25.29 -30.03 19.31
CA HIS A 475 25.03 -29.84 20.74
C HIS A 475 24.48 -28.44 21.05
N GLY A 476 23.19 -28.38 21.41
CA GLY A 476 22.45 -27.14 21.64
C GLY A 476 21.34 -26.91 20.62
N ASP A 477 21.32 -27.60 19.48
CA ASP A 477 20.31 -27.39 18.43
C ASP A 477 18.88 -27.69 18.92
N LEU A 478 17.91 -26.92 18.44
CA LEU A 478 16.49 -27.11 18.69
C LEU A 478 15.84 -27.87 17.53
N ILE A 479 15.19 -28.99 17.83
CA ILE A 479 14.33 -29.74 16.92
C ILE A 479 12.87 -29.48 17.32
N VAL A 480 12.07 -29.00 16.37
CA VAL A 480 10.65 -28.68 16.54
C VAL A 480 9.82 -29.64 15.69
N LEU A 481 8.90 -30.37 16.32
CA LEU A 481 7.91 -31.22 15.66
C LEU A 481 6.53 -30.54 15.68
N GLN A 482 5.76 -30.67 14.63
CA GLN A 482 4.34 -30.29 14.59
C GLN A 482 3.55 -31.35 13.82
N ALA A 483 2.37 -31.70 14.34
CA ALA A 483 1.42 -32.52 13.64
C ALA A 483 0.46 -31.68 12.79
N ARG A 484 -0.01 -32.25 11.68
CA ARG A 484 -1.12 -31.73 10.88
C ARG A 484 -1.98 -32.87 10.34
N LYS A 485 -3.18 -32.52 9.86
CA LYS A 485 -4.08 -33.47 9.20
C LYS A 485 -3.40 -34.07 7.95
N ASN A 486 -3.58 -35.37 7.76
CA ASN A 486 -3.06 -36.09 6.59
C ASN A 486 -3.92 -35.79 5.35
N ALA A 487 -3.61 -34.67 4.73
CA ALA A 487 -4.26 -34.11 3.56
C ALA A 487 -3.21 -33.42 2.65
N PRO A 488 -3.52 -33.18 1.37
CA PRO A 488 -2.73 -32.29 0.51
C PRO A 488 -2.55 -30.90 1.13
N PHE A 489 -1.50 -30.19 0.72
CA PHE A 489 -1.34 -28.78 1.09
C PHE A 489 -2.45 -27.93 0.45
N ALA A 490 -3.00 -27.00 1.24
CA ALA A 490 -3.97 -26.00 0.82
C ALA A 490 -3.72 -24.70 1.59
N GLY A 491 -4.03 -23.56 0.99
CA GLY A 491 -3.69 -22.24 1.53
C GLY A 491 -2.20 -21.89 1.38
N GLY A 492 -1.79 -20.76 1.96
CA GLY A 492 -0.44 -20.18 1.76
C GLY A 492 0.60 -20.51 2.84
N SER A 493 0.20 -21.16 3.94
CA SER A 493 1.15 -21.59 4.98
C SER A 493 0.64 -22.77 5.79
N THR A 494 1.56 -23.47 6.44
CA THR A 494 1.28 -24.48 7.47
C THR A 494 1.64 -23.93 8.86
N PRO A 495 1.04 -24.44 9.95
CA PRO A 495 1.39 -24.02 11.31
C PRO A 495 2.89 -24.15 11.62
N LEU A 496 3.56 -25.17 11.05
CA LEU A 496 5.00 -25.36 11.22
C LEU A 496 5.84 -24.36 10.39
N GLY A 497 5.38 -23.97 9.19
CA GLY A 497 6.04 -22.94 8.38
C GLY A 497 5.95 -21.54 8.98
N ASP A 498 4.81 -21.22 9.59
CA ASP A 498 4.65 -19.99 10.36
C ASP A 498 5.48 -20.02 11.66
N LEU A 499 5.53 -21.15 12.37
CA LEU A 499 6.39 -21.33 13.56
C LEU A 499 7.89 -21.25 13.23
N ARG A 500 8.34 -21.88 12.13
CA ARG A 500 9.71 -21.77 11.57
C ARG A 500 10.12 -20.32 11.41
N LYS A 501 9.26 -19.54 10.76
CA LYS A 501 9.44 -18.12 10.46
C LYS A 501 9.43 -17.25 11.72
N ALA A 502 8.49 -17.49 12.65
CA ALA A 502 8.39 -16.76 13.91
C ALA A 502 9.62 -16.99 14.81
N LEU A 503 10.07 -18.25 14.95
CA LEU A 503 11.26 -18.59 15.73
C LEU A 503 12.54 -18.04 15.12
N HIS A 504 12.68 -18.04 13.79
CA HIS A 504 13.83 -17.41 13.13
C HIS A 504 13.91 -15.91 13.47
N TRP A 505 12.81 -15.17 13.31
CA TRP A 505 12.82 -13.74 13.56
C TRP A 505 12.92 -13.37 15.05
N GLU A 506 12.40 -14.18 15.98
CA GLU A 506 12.65 -13.96 17.42
C GLU A 506 14.10 -14.28 17.81
N ALA A 507 14.74 -15.28 17.18
CA ALA A 507 16.18 -15.54 17.39
C ALA A 507 17.04 -14.37 16.88
N VAL A 508 16.73 -13.82 15.70
CA VAL A 508 17.37 -12.61 15.17
C VAL A 508 17.15 -11.40 16.10
N LYS A 509 15.91 -11.16 16.53
CA LYS A 509 15.55 -10.09 17.48
C LYS A 509 16.20 -10.25 18.86
N SER A 510 16.48 -11.48 19.28
CA SER A 510 17.20 -11.80 20.53
C SER A 510 18.73 -11.70 20.39
N GLY A 511 19.27 -11.51 19.17
CA GLY A 511 20.71 -11.51 18.91
C GLY A 511 21.35 -12.91 18.88
N ILE A 512 20.54 -13.98 18.82
CA ILE A 512 20.99 -15.39 18.75
C ILE A 512 21.36 -15.79 17.31
N LYS A 513 20.87 -15.04 16.31
CA LYS A 513 21.22 -15.20 14.88
C LYS A 513 21.41 -13.85 14.20
N GLU A 514 22.26 -13.82 13.18
CA GLU A 514 22.33 -12.67 12.26
C GLU A 514 21.08 -12.63 11.34
N ALA A 515 20.66 -11.42 10.98
CA ALA A 515 19.54 -11.22 10.05
C ALA A 515 19.95 -11.60 8.62
N PRO A 516 19.14 -12.37 7.87
CA PRO A 516 19.46 -12.76 6.49
C PRO A 516 19.56 -11.54 5.58
N GLY A 517 20.73 -11.36 4.95
CA GLY A 517 21.03 -10.26 4.04
C GLY A 517 20.61 -10.52 2.58
N GLY A 518 20.62 -9.45 1.78
CA GLY A 518 20.38 -9.52 0.33
C GLY A 518 18.94 -9.82 -0.09
N PHE A 519 18.76 -9.96 -1.42
CA PHE A 519 17.51 -10.32 -2.06
C PHE A 519 17.64 -11.68 -2.75
N ASP A 520 16.84 -12.65 -2.32
CA ASP A 520 16.74 -13.96 -2.96
C ASP A 520 15.38 -14.08 -3.65
N PHE A 521 15.41 -14.24 -4.97
CA PHE A 521 14.24 -14.20 -5.85
C PHE A 521 13.92 -15.59 -6.37
N LEU A 522 12.66 -15.99 -6.20
CA LEU A 522 12.16 -17.26 -6.70
C LEU A 522 10.73 -17.14 -7.24
N TRP A 523 10.40 -18.01 -8.18
CA TRP A 523 9.04 -18.30 -8.61
C TRP A 523 8.53 -19.50 -7.84
N VAL A 524 7.36 -19.38 -7.21
CA VAL A 524 6.56 -20.57 -6.88
C VAL A 524 5.63 -20.83 -8.06
N VAL A 525 5.56 -22.08 -8.50
CA VAL A 525 4.80 -22.53 -9.68
C VAL A 525 3.97 -23.77 -9.32
N ASP A 526 3.20 -24.31 -10.27
CA ASP A 526 2.54 -25.62 -10.14
C ASP A 526 1.61 -25.72 -8.92
N PHE A 527 0.86 -24.65 -8.68
CA PHE A 527 -0.21 -24.62 -7.68
C PHE A 527 -1.35 -25.57 -8.07
N PRO A 528 -2.13 -26.09 -7.11
CA PRO A 528 -3.46 -26.63 -7.37
C PRO A 528 -4.32 -25.62 -8.14
N LEU A 529 -5.16 -26.10 -9.05
CA LEU A 529 -6.14 -25.26 -9.74
C LEU A 529 -7.32 -24.88 -8.83
N PHE A 530 -7.69 -25.80 -7.94
CA PHE A 530 -8.73 -25.62 -6.94
C PHE A 530 -8.25 -26.04 -5.55
N SER A 531 -8.77 -25.35 -4.53
CA SER A 531 -8.60 -25.67 -3.11
C SER A 531 -9.98 -25.96 -2.49
N PRO A 532 -10.07 -26.71 -1.37
CA PRO A 532 -11.31 -26.81 -0.61
C PRO A 532 -11.84 -25.45 -0.15
N THR A 533 -13.16 -25.26 -0.12
CA THR A 533 -13.78 -24.01 0.34
C THR A 533 -13.64 -23.83 1.86
N ASN A 534 -13.09 -22.69 2.29
CA ASN A 534 -13.12 -22.26 3.70
C ASN A 534 -14.38 -21.41 3.99
N GLU A 535 -15.08 -21.68 5.09
CA GLU A 535 -16.30 -20.94 5.48
C GLU A 535 -16.07 -19.45 5.75
N ASN A 536 -14.82 -19.05 6.04
CA ASN A 536 -14.43 -17.68 6.38
C ASN A 536 -14.02 -16.82 5.16
N GLU A 537 -13.90 -17.41 3.97
CA GLU A 537 -13.50 -16.68 2.76
C GLU A 537 -14.72 -16.14 1.99
N PRO A 538 -14.61 -14.99 1.28
CA PRO A 538 -15.66 -14.50 0.38
C PRO A 538 -15.82 -15.41 -0.85
N GLY A 539 -16.43 -16.58 -0.65
CA GLY A 539 -16.47 -17.66 -1.64
C GLY A 539 -17.00 -17.23 -3.00
N GLN A 540 -16.45 -17.83 -4.08
CA GLN A 540 -16.71 -17.50 -5.48
C GLN A 540 -18.17 -17.78 -5.95
N GLY A 541 -19.07 -18.16 -5.03
CA GLY A 541 -20.49 -18.43 -5.27
C GLY A 541 -20.80 -19.87 -5.70
N GLY A 542 -19.82 -20.77 -5.59
CA GLY A 542 -19.93 -22.18 -5.97
C GLY A 542 -20.46 -23.08 -4.85
N ALA A 543 -21.18 -24.14 -5.20
CA ALA A 543 -21.71 -25.15 -4.27
C ALA A 543 -20.84 -26.41 -4.14
N ALA A 544 -19.77 -26.54 -4.94
CA ALA A 544 -19.02 -27.79 -5.11
C ALA A 544 -18.09 -28.19 -3.94
N GLY A 545 -17.93 -27.34 -2.92
CA GLY A 545 -16.87 -27.50 -1.90
C GLY A 545 -15.46 -27.17 -2.40
N LEU A 546 -15.34 -26.64 -3.63
CA LEU A 546 -14.10 -26.21 -4.27
C LEU A 546 -14.15 -24.70 -4.59
N ALA A 547 -13.00 -24.03 -4.44
CA ALA A 547 -12.75 -22.65 -4.85
C ALA A 547 -11.47 -22.58 -5.68
N SER A 548 -11.39 -21.66 -6.64
CA SER A 548 -10.22 -21.49 -7.50
C SER A 548 -9.07 -20.86 -6.72
N THR A 549 -7.90 -21.51 -6.67
CA THR A 549 -6.79 -21.16 -5.77
C THR A 549 -6.18 -19.77 -6.02
N HIS A 550 -6.28 -19.25 -7.24
CA HIS A 550 -5.90 -17.87 -7.59
C HIS A 550 -7.13 -17.03 -8.01
N HIS A 551 -7.78 -17.43 -9.12
CA HIS A 551 -9.03 -16.85 -9.63
C HIS A 551 -9.66 -17.82 -10.65
N PRO A 552 -10.98 -17.77 -10.91
CA PRO A 552 -11.67 -18.77 -11.75
C PRO A 552 -11.36 -18.69 -13.26
N PHE A 553 -10.49 -17.77 -13.69
CA PHE A 553 -10.02 -17.64 -15.08
C PHE A 553 -8.67 -18.35 -15.34
N THR A 554 -8.06 -18.98 -14.34
CA THR A 554 -6.76 -19.66 -14.46
C THR A 554 -6.89 -20.94 -15.29
N ALA A 555 -5.97 -21.17 -16.23
CA ALA A 555 -5.96 -22.38 -17.03
C ALA A 555 -5.29 -23.56 -16.31
N PRO A 556 -5.73 -24.81 -16.56
CA PRO A 556 -4.96 -26.01 -16.24
C PRO A 556 -3.60 -26.02 -16.98
N LYS A 557 -2.58 -26.57 -16.33
CA LYS A 557 -1.18 -26.52 -16.78
C LYS A 557 -0.94 -27.29 -18.08
N SER A 558 -1.34 -28.55 -18.15
CA SER A 558 -1.14 -29.44 -19.29
C SER A 558 -2.44 -30.04 -19.83
N ALA A 559 -2.36 -30.84 -20.89
CA ALA A 559 -3.50 -31.60 -21.39
C ALA A 559 -4.00 -32.65 -20.37
N ALA A 560 -3.10 -33.26 -19.57
CA ALA A 560 -3.50 -34.18 -18.51
C ALA A 560 -4.29 -33.47 -17.40
N ASP A 561 -3.94 -32.21 -17.10
CA ASP A 561 -4.69 -31.38 -16.15
C ASP A 561 -6.06 -30.96 -16.69
N VAL A 562 -6.26 -30.94 -18.02
CA VAL A 562 -7.58 -30.79 -18.66
C VAL A 562 -8.40 -32.07 -18.52
N ASP A 563 -7.79 -33.24 -18.73
CA ASP A 563 -8.48 -34.54 -18.57
C ASP A 563 -8.94 -34.75 -17.12
N LEU A 564 -8.13 -34.33 -16.13
CA LEU A 564 -8.47 -34.37 -14.71
C LEU A 564 -9.73 -33.56 -14.35
N LEU A 565 -10.08 -32.50 -15.10
CA LEU A 565 -11.31 -31.73 -14.89
C LEU A 565 -12.60 -32.58 -15.04
N LEU A 566 -12.51 -33.74 -15.68
CA LEU A 566 -13.63 -34.67 -15.86
C LEU A 566 -13.70 -35.78 -14.81
N THR A 567 -12.63 -36.01 -14.04
CA THR A 567 -12.50 -37.18 -13.15
C THR A 567 -12.12 -36.84 -11.71
N ASP A 568 -11.19 -35.91 -11.51
CA ASP A 568 -10.74 -35.43 -10.21
C ASP A 568 -10.18 -33.99 -10.35
N PRO A 569 -11.06 -32.96 -10.34
CA PRO A 569 -10.62 -31.58 -10.47
C PRO A 569 -9.68 -31.12 -9.35
N ALA A 570 -9.73 -31.75 -8.16
CA ALA A 570 -8.87 -31.38 -7.03
C ALA A 570 -7.40 -31.79 -7.23
N ALA A 571 -7.13 -32.74 -8.16
CA ALA A 571 -5.79 -33.13 -8.55
C ALA A 571 -5.19 -32.29 -9.70
N ALA A 572 -5.98 -31.42 -10.36
CA ALA A 572 -5.52 -30.65 -11.51
C ALA A 572 -4.56 -29.51 -11.12
N VAL A 573 -3.42 -29.41 -11.83
CA VAL A 573 -2.41 -28.35 -11.61
C VAL A 573 -2.72 -27.13 -12.49
N ALA A 574 -2.55 -25.93 -11.93
CA ALA A 574 -2.69 -24.67 -12.63
C ALA A 574 -1.43 -24.24 -13.36
N ASP A 575 -1.59 -23.53 -14.48
CA ASP A 575 -0.55 -22.68 -15.08
C ASP A 575 -0.47 -21.35 -14.29
N HIS A 576 -0.19 -21.45 -12.99
CA HIS A 576 -0.12 -20.35 -12.03
C HIS A 576 1.30 -20.20 -11.47
N TYR A 577 1.73 -18.95 -11.29
CA TYR A 577 3.08 -18.59 -10.89
C TYR A 577 3.10 -17.29 -10.07
N ASP A 578 3.74 -17.34 -8.90
CA ASP A 578 3.94 -16.21 -7.98
C ASP A 578 5.41 -15.82 -7.93
N LEU A 579 5.71 -14.53 -8.08
CA LEU A 579 7.06 -14.01 -7.82
C LEU A 579 7.21 -13.73 -6.32
N VAL A 580 8.19 -14.35 -5.69
CA VAL A 580 8.52 -14.20 -4.26
C VAL A 580 9.95 -13.64 -4.14
N VAL A 581 10.15 -12.75 -3.18
CA VAL A 581 11.48 -12.34 -2.72
C VAL A 581 11.50 -12.29 -1.20
N ASN A 582 12.49 -12.87 -0.53
CA ASN A 582 12.68 -12.76 0.93
C ASN A 582 11.42 -13.09 1.76
N GLY A 583 10.65 -14.13 1.39
CA GLY A 583 9.38 -14.46 2.03
C GLY A 583 8.18 -13.56 1.71
N VAL A 584 8.35 -12.64 0.76
CA VAL A 584 7.34 -11.66 0.33
C VAL A 584 6.94 -11.93 -1.13
N GLU A 585 5.71 -12.41 -1.29
CA GLU A 585 4.97 -12.45 -2.56
C GLU A 585 4.88 -11.04 -3.16
N LEU A 586 5.60 -10.76 -4.25
CA LEU A 586 5.54 -9.50 -4.98
C LEU A 586 4.33 -9.42 -5.92
N GLY A 587 3.83 -10.56 -6.41
CA GLY A 587 2.60 -10.65 -7.18
C GLY A 587 2.45 -11.94 -7.97
N GLY A 588 1.19 -12.27 -8.29
CA GLY A 588 0.78 -13.53 -8.91
C GLY A 588 0.21 -13.41 -10.31
N GLY A 589 0.27 -14.50 -11.07
CA GLY A 589 -0.10 -14.56 -12.47
C GLY A 589 -0.43 -15.96 -12.96
N SER A 590 -1.14 -16.05 -14.08
CA SER A 590 -1.43 -17.31 -14.74
C SER A 590 -1.64 -17.16 -16.25
N ARG A 591 -1.52 -18.27 -16.98
CA ARG A 591 -2.18 -18.41 -18.28
C ARG A 591 -3.68 -18.52 -18.06
N ARG A 592 -4.47 -17.89 -18.94
CA ARG A 592 -5.93 -17.79 -18.80
C ARG A 592 -6.67 -18.83 -19.65
N ILE A 593 -7.89 -19.14 -19.24
CA ILE A 593 -8.85 -19.88 -20.06
C ILE A 593 -9.33 -18.94 -21.18
N HIS A 594 -8.93 -19.25 -22.42
CA HIS A 594 -9.27 -18.44 -23.60
C HIS A 594 -10.50 -18.97 -24.36
N ASP A 595 -10.88 -20.23 -24.13
CA ASP A 595 -12.09 -20.83 -24.72
C ASP A 595 -13.29 -20.66 -23.77
N ALA A 596 -14.31 -19.93 -24.24
CA ALA A 596 -15.51 -19.66 -23.45
C ALA A 596 -16.24 -20.93 -22.98
N ARG A 597 -16.16 -22.03 -23.72
CA ARG A 597 -16.84 -23.29 -23.39
C ARG A 597 -16.17 -23.97 -22.19
N VAL A 598 -14.83 -23.92 -22.15
CA VAL A 598 -14.05 -24.40 -21.00
C VAL A 598 -14.30 -23.50 -19.78
N GLN A 599 -14.41 -22.19 -19.99
CA GLN A 599 -14.75 -21.26 -18.91
C GLN A 599 -16.19 -21.47 -18.37
N GLU A 600 -17.16 -21.77 -19.24
CA GLU A 600 -18.52 -22.14 -18.88
C GLU A 600 -18.56 -23.46 -18.08
N ILE A 601 -17.76 -24.48 -18.46
CA ILE A 601 -17.61 -25.75 -17.71
C ILE A 601 -17.01 -25.50 -16.31
N VAL A 602 -15.93 -24.73 -16.22
CA VAL A 602 -15.30 -24.40 -14.92
C VAL A 602 -16.29 -23.71 -13.98
N PHE A 603 -17.08 -22.74 -14.48
CA PHE A 603 -18.10 -22.09 -13.66
C PHE A 603 -19.25 -23.02 -13.26
N LYS A 604 -19.81 -23.80 -14.20
CA LYS A 604 -21.07 -24.53 -13.98
C LYS A 604 -20.91 -25.92 -13.43
N ASP A 605 -19.97 -26.69 -13.98
CA ASP A 605 -19.86 -28.13 -13.71
C ASP A 605 -18.87 -28.40 -12.58
N ILE A 606 -17.76 -27.64 -12.55
CA ILE A 606 -16.70 -27.80 -11.53
C ILE A 606 -16.99 -26.98 -10.28
N LEU A 607 -17.13 -25.65 -10.41
CA LEU A 607 -17.39 -24.78 -9.25
C LEU A 607 -18.87 -24.80 -8.81
N GLN A 608 -19.79 -25.24 -9.67
CA GLN A 608 -21.24 -25.26 -9.40
C GLN A 608 -21.79 -23.87 -9.02
N MET A 609 -21.40 -22.85 -9.77
CA MET A 609 -21.93 -21.49 -9.66
C MET A 609 -23.32 -21.40 -10.31
N PRO A 610 -24.32 -20.75 -9.68
CA PRO A 610 -25.68 -20.68 -10.22
C PRO A 610 -25.75 -19.85 -11.51
N ASP A 611 -26.69 -20.17 -12.40
CA ASP A 611 -26.84 -19.49 -13.71
C ASP A 611 -26.94 -17.96 -13.61
N SER A 612 -27.55 -17.43 -12.54
CA SER A 612 -27.56 -15.99 -12.26
C SER A 612 -26.16 -15.42 -12.13
N ARG A 613 -25.29 -16.07 -11.35
CA ARG A 613 -23.88 -15.70 -11.15
C ARG A 613 -23.06 -15.89 -12.42
N VAL A 614 -23.28 -16.96 -13.18
CA VAL A 614 -22.60 -17.16 -14.48
C VAL A 614 -23.00 -16.07 -15.49
N SER A 615 -24.26 -15.61 -15.47
CA SER A 615 -24.72 -14.51 -16.34
C SER A 615 -24.01 -13.18 -16.05
N GLU A 616 -23.46 -12.99 -14.85
CA GLU A 616 -22.65 -11.82 -14.50
C GLU A 616 -21.31 -11.79 -15.25
N PHE A 617 -20.82 -12.91 -15.78
CA PHE A 617 -19.60 -13.00 -16.60
C PHE A 617 -19.86 -13.04 -18.11
N SER A 618 -21.12 -12.89 -18.54
CA SER A 618 -21.54 -12.96 -19.96
C SER A 618 -20.72 -12.09 -20.93
N HIS A 619 -20.37 -10.86 -20.55
CA HIS A 619 -19.54 -9.95 -21.35
C HIS A 619 -18.11 -10.47 -21.59
N LEU A 620 -17.54 -11.23 -20.65
CA LEU A 620 -16.26 -11.90 -20.82
C LEU A 620 -16.44 -13.13 -21.70
N LEU A 621 -17.46 -13.96 -21.45
CA LEU A 621 -17.73 -15.18 -22.22
C LEU A 621 -17.97 -14.89 -23.71
N GLU A 622 -18.72 -13.82 -24.04
CA GLU A 622 -18.92 -13.41 -25.43
C GLU A 622 -17.65 -12.80 -26.07
N ALA A 623 -16.76 -12.17 -25.28
CA ALA A 623 -15.45 -11.75 -25.77
C ALA A 623 -14.52 -12.96 -26.03
N LEU A 624 -14.56 -13.98 -25.17
CA LEU A 624 -13.83 -15.24 -25.39
C LEU A 624 -14.34 -15.98 -26.65
N LYS A 625 -15.67 -16.00 -26.87
CA LYS A 625 -16.30 -16.56 -28.11
C LYS A 625 -15.89 -15.85 -29.39
N ALA A 626 -15.39 -14.61 -29.33
CA ALA A 626 -14.94 -13.86 -30.51
C ALA A 626 -13.61 -14.35 -31.11
N GLY A 627 -13.05 -15.46 -30.60
CA GLY A 627 -11.77 -16.01 -31.06
C GLY A 627 -10.58 -15.53 -30.23
N CYS A 628 -10.75 -15.44 -28.90
CA CYS A 628 -9.71 -14.97 -28.00
C CYS A 628 -8.44 -15.86 -28.09
N PRO A 629 -7.24 -15.27 -28.25
CA PRO A 629 -6.00 -16.04 -28.31
C PRO A 629 -5.65 -16.65 -26.94
N PRO A 630 -4.85 -17.72 -26.89
CA PRO A 630 -4.16 -18.12 -25.66
C PRO A 630 -3.38 -16.93 -25.10
N HIS A 631 -3.60 -16.58 -23.84
CA HIS A 631 -2.99 -15.40 -23.23
C HIS A 631 -2.66 -15.64 -21.76
N ALA A 632 -1.67 -14.90 -21.25
CA ALA A 632 -1.16 -15.02 -19.90
C ALA A 632 -0.74 -13.65 -19.36
N GLY A 633 -0.67 -13.51 -18.04
CA GLY A 633 -0.26 -12.25 -17.41
C GLY A 633 -0.04 -12.36 -15.90
N ILE A 634 0.29 -11.23 -15.28
CA ILE A 634 0.69 -11.13 -13.87
C ILE A 634 0.33 -9.74 -13.33
N ALA A 635 0.13 -9.63 -12.01
CA ALA A 635 -0.17 -8.38 -11.35
C ALA A 635 0.75 -8.16 -10.14
N LEU A 636 1.82 -7.37 -10.31
CA LEU A 636 2.73 -7.01 -9.22
C LEU A 636 2.06 -6.02 -8.27
N GLY A 637 2.08 -6.29 -6.97
CA GLY A 637 1.73 -5.33 -5.93
C GLY A 637 2.76 -4.21 -5.86
N PHE A 638 2.54 -3.13 -6.61
CA PHE A 638 3.52 -2.05 -6.77
C PHE A 638 3.83 -1.34 -5.45
N ASP A 639 2.86 -1.24 -4.54
CA ASP A 639 3.09 -0.70 -3.19
C ASP A 639 4.05 -1.58 -2.37
N ARG A 640 3.88 -2.91 -2.47
CA ARG A 640 4.72 -3.91 -1.78
C ARG A 640 6.13 -3.98 -2.40
N LEU A 641 6.23 -3.90 -3.73
CA LEU A 641 7.50 -3.82 -4.46
C LEU A 641 8.37 -2.65 -3.99
N ILE A 642 7.81 -1.43 -3.89
CA ILE A 642 8.56 -0.26 -3.45
C ILE A 642 8.90 -0.33 -1.95
N ALA A 643 8.04 -0.93 -1.12
CA ALA A 643 8.37 -1.17 0.29
C ALA A 643 9.58 -2.12 0.44
N VAL A 644 9.59 -3.24 -0.29
CA VAL A 644 10.71 -4.19 -0.31
C VAL A 644 12.01 -3.55 -0.82
N MET A 645 11.96 -2.84 -1.95
CA MET A 645 13.14 -2.16 -2.51
C MET A 645 13.76 -1.11 -1.56
N LEU A 646 12.98 -0.57 -0.62
CA LEU A 646 13.40 0.46 0.33
C LEU A 646 13.57 -0.07 1.77
N GLY A 647 13.50 -1.39 1.98
CA GLY A 647 13.61 -2.01 3.32
C GLY A 647 12.54 -1.53 4.31
N LYS A 648 11.31 -1.25 3.84
CA LYS A 648 10.20 -0.74 4.66
C LYS A 648 9.27 -1.88 5.10
N GLU A 649 9.05 -1.98 6.41
CA GLU A 649 8.13 -2.95 7.02
C GLU A 649 6.64 -2.72 6.63
N SER A 650 6.28 -1.48 6.25
CA SER A 650 4.90 -1.15 5.87
C SER A 650 4.81 -0.39 4.56
N VAL A 651 3.84 -0.80 3.73
CA VAL A 651 3.47 -0.08 2.49
C VAL A 651 3.00 1.36 2.75
N ARG A 652 2.65 1.70 3.99
CA ARG A 652 2.23 3.06 4.39
C ARG A 652 3.35 4.09 4.25
N ASP A 653 4.62 3.68 4.28
CA ASP A 653 5.77 4.58 4.15
C ASP A 653 6.10 4.92 2.68
N VAL A 654 5.52 4.18 1.73
CA VAL A 654 5.69 4.40 0.29
C VAL A 654 4.42 4.93 -0.38
N ILE A 655 3.41 5.30 0.42
CA ILE A 655 2.13 5.87 0.01
C ILE A 655 2.00 7.29 0.61
N ALA A 656 1.53 8.26 -0.17
CA ALA A 656 1.47 9.65 0.27
C ALA A 656 0.47 9.85 1.43
N PHE A 657 -0.76 9.33 1.27
CA PHE A 657 -1.85 9.43 2.24
C PHE A 657 -2.45 8.03 2.48
N PRO A 658 -1.79 7.20 3.32
CA PRO A 658 -2.24 5.83 3.61
C PRO A 658 -3.42 5.82 4.59
N LYS A 659 -4.18 4.73 4.59
CA LYS A 659 -5.22 4.46 5.59
C LYS A 659 -4.61 3.79 6.83
N THR A 660 -5.20 4.07 7.99
CA THR A 660 -4.84 3.42 9.26
C THR A 660 -5.20 1.93 9.25
N GLY A 661 -4.88 1.22 10.33
CA GLY A 661 -5.33 -0.18 10.53
C GLY A 661 -6.85 -0.37 10.61
N LYS A 662 -7.64 0.72 10.63
CA LYS A 662 -9.11 0.70 10.60
C LYS A 662 -9.71 1.04 9.22
N GLY A 663 -8.87 1.32 8.22
CA GLY A 663 -9.29 1.81 6.90
C GLY A 663 -9.58 3.31 6.86
N GLU A 664 -9.47 3.98 8.01
CA GLU A 664 -9.71 5.40 8.18
C GLU A 664 -8.55 6.23 7.59
N ASP A 665 -8.87 7.41 7.04
CA ASP A 665 -7.92 8.46 6.73
C ASP A 665 -7.88 9.44 7.91
N ALA A 666 -6.83 9.37 8.73
CA ALA A 666 -6.70 10.19 9.93
C ALA A 666 -6.52 11.69 9.62
N MET A 667 -6.02 12.06 8.44
CA MET A 667 -5.76 13.46 8.10
C MET A 667 -7.04 14.25 7.76
N VAL A 668 -8.05 13.56 7.21
CA VAL A 668 -9.33 14.18 6.79
C VAL A 668 -10.57 13.54 7.44
N SER A 669 -10.37 12.70 8.46
CA SER A 669 -11.43 11.99 9.20
C SER A 669 -12.41 11.25 8.28
N SER A 670 -11.88 10.51 7.30
CA SER A 670 -12.67 9.71 6.35
C SER A 670 -12.67 8.23 6.77
N PRO A 671 -13.76 7.45 6.61
CA PRO A 671 -15.05 7.83 6.03
C PRO A 671 -15.88 8.75 6.93
N GLY A 672 -16.42 9.82 6.34
CA GLY A 672 -17.37 10.71 7.00
C GLY A 672 -18.79 10.18 6.99
N LYS A 673 -19.62 10.58 7.96
CA LYS A 673 -21.06 10.24 7.99
C LYS A 673 -21.79 10.87 6.79
N MET A 674 -22.61 10.08 6.10
CA MET A 674 -23.49 10.57 5.04
C MET A 674 -24.61 11.45 5.62
N SER A 675 -24.97 12.52 4.90
CA SER A 675 -26.16 13.32 5.22
C SER A 675 -27.45 12.64 4.72
N GLU A 676 -28.59 13.00 5.30
CA GLU A 676 -29.92 12.54 4.85
C GLU A 676 -30.18 12.90 3.37
N GLU A 677 -29.75 14.09 2.93
CA GLU A 677 -29.83 14.52 1.53
C GLU A 677 -29.01 13.62 0.60
N ALA A 678 -27.80 13.20 1.02
CA ALA A 678 -26.97 12.28 0.26
C ALA A 678 -27.59 10.88 0.21
N LEU A 679 -28.09 10.36 1.32
CA LEU A 679 -28.79 9.07 1.40
C LEU A 679 -30.03 9.07 0.48
N ALA A 680 -30.87 10.11 0.57
CA ALA A 680 -32.06 10.29 -0.28
C ALA A 680 -31.71 10.39 -1.77
N THR A 681 -30.62 11.10 -2.12
CA THR A 681 -30.11 11.22 -3.51
C THR A 681 -29.77 9.88 -4.15
N TYR A 682 -29.38 8.89 -3.33
CA TYR A 682 -29.03 7.53 -3.75
C TYR A 682 -30.11 6.48 -3.42
N HIS A 683 -31.29 6.90 -2.94
CA HIS A 683 -32.39 6.03 -2.50
C HIS A 683 -32.01 5.05 -1.37
N LEU A 684 -31.06 5.45 -0.53
CA LEU A 684 -30.55 4.66 0.61
C LEU A 684 -31.21 5.06 1.93
N HIS A 685 -31.21 4.12 2.88
CA HIS A 685 -31.58 4.33 4.27
C HIS A 685 -30.61 3.49 5.13
N LEU A 686 -30.03 4.06 6.17
CA LEU A 686 -29.18 3.31 7.11
C LEU A 686 -30.08 2.36 7.92
N ARG A 687 -29.58 1.18 8.28
CA ARG A 687 -30.28 0.31 9.23
C ARG A 687 -29.74 0.58 10.64
N ASP A 688 -30.62 0.46 11.62
CA ASP A 688 -30.29 0.50 13.05
C ASP A 688 -29.46 -0.72 13.48
#